data_AF-A0A366EUE1-F1
#
_entry.id   AF-A0A366EUE1-F1
#
_cell.length_a   1.000
_cell.length_b   1.000
_cell.length_c   1.000
_cell.angle_alpha   90.00
_cell.angle_beta   90.00
_cell.angle_gamma   90.00
#
_symmetry.space_group_name_H-M   'P 1'
#
loop_
_entity.id
_entity.type
_entity.pdbx_description
1 polymer ?
#
loop_
_entity_poly.entity_id
_entity_poly.type
_entity_poly.pdbx_seq_one_letter_code
_entity_poly.pdbx_strand_id
1 'polypeptide(L)'
;MTDRAGLAPLGAEPAGQPYLDTTAYGMGPDDSVTEVTEAAAITHHVATVGGVAIPYTATAGHLVAVDPVSSQPSAKIFYVAFTRDGAAAEARPVTFFYNGGPGSSSVFLLLGSFAPRRIKTSLPGFTPPPPYTMEDNPDSLIDRSDLVYINPVGTGYSAAVAPFKNRDFWGVDQDARSIKQFIKRYLTANARWNSPKFLYGESYGTARTCVLAWMLHEDGIDLNGLTLQSSVLDYPANFSNAVGLMPTFAADAWYHGRTAVVPPPPDLPAFMDTVTAFASDGYAKALAAYPNQDSATVQTLSQYLGIPANVLIAWQLNVEAADRLGHSLFLVTLLQDKGLALGAYDGRVTGVDTGIAAIVSPDGGMNDPTMAAVGGVYTAMWNAYLNGELLFTSTSNFVDLNDQAFQFWDFSHTDPTGAVQKPDSQGNPTLYTAGDLAAAMAANPDLLVLSANGFFDSVTPFHQTRLTLEAMPLANAAARANLSIRNYPSGHMIYLDGDSRTALKSDLATLYDHATRTVVARLARMALAARTIWRPIHPYFQLRRPGATIRPAAAGAEPWEVADLCAAYFWPRTLAGDGVIAIVELGGGWVPSDIDEYFGKRGLPRPAIADVSIGGANTPNPSGDPSSNPDGEVALDIQVAAAAYSVATGRAATIRVYWADARDWSSMATAISAAAADGCDVCSLSWGTDEANWKAAGEAAGLDLAERLNAAARAAAASGMTVFAASGDNNSSDGGPTPANVDLPASSPFVVGCGGTSKPRGGGEETVWNNDPGNPNGDGTGGGYSTLFKPMPQWQAGAPHGPGRMVPDVAANADPNLGYAIVVHGRTLAFGGTSAVAPLYAGLFAAFGRKLALATPERLLTPQLYLNPICFTDIVSGDNGYFRARIGPDPCTGLGSPIGEKLAALFGAAPAPASVTEGEASVVETTRPRPGRARGPHRAAPR
;
A
#
# COMPACT_ATOMS: atom_id res chain seq x y z
N MET A 1 36.80 35.18 -1.10
CA MET A 1 35.52 34.82 -0.47
C MET A 1 34.95 33.66 -1.25
N THR A 2 34.96 32.47 -0.63
CA THR A 2 34.12 31.29 -0.87
C THR A 2 33.89 30.83 -2.31
N ASP A 3 34.69 29.84 -2.71
CA ASP A 3 34.37 28.86 -3.76
C ASP A 3 33.13 28.04 -3.36
N ARG A 4 32.17 27.97 -4.30
CA ARG A 4 31.00 27.09 -4.23
C ARG A 4 31.42 25.68 -4.64
N ALA A 5 31.34 24.74 -3.70
CA ALA A 5 31.37 23.31 -3.99
C ALA A 5 30.15 22.94 -4.85
N GLY A 6 30.39 22.19 -5.93
CA GLY A 6 29.39 21.76 -6.89
C GLY A 6 28.38 20.79 -6.28
N LEU A 7 27.11 21.19 -6.32
CA LEU A 7 25.97 20.29 -6.29
C LEU A 7 25.93 19.54 -7.64
N ALA A 8 25.86 18.21 -7.57
CA ALA A 8 25.54 17.39 -8.73
C ALA A 8 24.19 17.83 -9.34
N PRO A 9 24.00 17.77 -10.67
CA PRO A 9 22.76 18.20 -11.29
C PRO A 9 21.63 17.26 -10.85
N LEU A 10 20.52 17.86 -10.37
CA LEU A 10 19.22 17.19 -10.26
C LEU A 10 18.92 16.51 -11.59
N GLY A 11 18.59 15.21 -11.55
CA GLY A 11 18.25 14.43 -12.74
C GLY A 11 17.18 15.15 -13.57
N ALA A 12 17.34 15.14 -14.89
CA ALA A 12 16.33 15.69 -15.79
C ALA A 12 14.98 15.01 -15.55
N GLU A 13 13.94 15.81 -15.33
CA GLU A 13 12.54 15.38 -15.36
C GLU A 13 12.29 14.53 -16.61
N PRO A 14 11.61 13.37 -16.52
CA PRO A 14 11.26 12.57 -17.68
C PRO A 14 10.44 13.43 -18.66
N ALA A 15 10.86 13.47 -19.92
CA ALA A 15 10.14 14.22 -20.95
C ALA A 15 8.73 13.62 -21.13
N GLY A 16 7.69 14.47 -21.07
CA GLY A 16 6.31 14.05 -21.29
C GLY A 16 6.11 13.37 -22.66
N GLN A 17 5.14 12.47 -22.73
CA GLN A 17 4.71 11.77 -23.93
C GLN A 17 3.42 12.45 -24.46
N PRO A 18 3.49 13.34 -25.46
CA PRO A 18 2.28 13.89 -26.08
C PRO A 18 1.53 12.81 -26.88
N TYR A 19 0.22 12.98 -27.02
CA TYR A 19 -0.60 12.11 -27.87
C TYR A 19 -1.61 12.92 -28.69
N LEU A 20 -1.63 12.66 -30.00
CA LEU A 20 -2.64 13.17 -30.93
C LEU A 20 -3.58 12.02 -31.29
N ASP A 21 -4.83 12.15 -30.84
CA ASP A 21 -5.90 11.26 -31.20
C ASP A 21 -6.59 11.72 -32.47
N THR A 22 -6.52 10.91 -33.52
CA THR A 22 -7.16 11.18 -34.82
C THR A 22 -8.49 10.45 -34.98
N THR A 23 -8.95 9.69 -33.99
CA THR A 23 -10.24 8.99 -34.04
C THR A 23 -11.39 10.00 -34.02
N ALA A 24 -12.36 9.81 -34.93
CA ALA A 24 -13.59 10.58 -34.97
C ALA A 24 -14.63 9.93 -34.05
N TYR A 25 -14.98 10.58 -32.94
CA TYR A 25 -15.98 10.10 -31.99
C TYR A 25 -17.35 10.69 -32.34
N GLY A 26 -18.23 9.85 -32.87
CA GLY A 26 -19.64 10.19 -33.09
C GLY A 26 -20.44 10.11 -31.79
N MET A 27 -21.40 11.03 -31.64
CA MET A 27 -22.15 11.26 -30.39
C MET A 27 -23.61 10.83 -30.50
N GLY A 28 -24.06 10.50 -31.71
CA GLY A 28 -25.40 10.02 -31.97
C GLY A 28 -25.62 8.60 -31.43
N PRO A 29 -26.89 8.20 -31.27
CA PRO A 29 -27.25 6.90 -30.71
C PRO A 29 -26.74 5.71 -31.53
N ASP A 30 -26.60 5.86 -32.84
CA ASP A 30 -26.16 4.79 -33.75
C ASP A 30 -24.67 4.84 -34.10
N ASP A 31 -23.93 5.78 -33.52
CA ASP A 31 -22.50 5.95 -33.80
C ASP A 31 -21.67 4.90 -33.05
N SER A 32 -20.53 4.55 -33.66
CA SER A 32 -19.49 3.70 -33.08
C SER A 32 -18.15 3.92 -33.77
N VAL A 33 -17.07 3.46 -33.13
CA VAL A 33 -15.72 3.42 -33.71
C VAL A 33 -15.32 1.98 -34.03
N THR A 34 -14.37 1.80 -34.95
CA THR A 34 -13.75 0.49 -35.22
C THR A 34 -12.34 0.37 -34.62
N GLU A 35 -11.81 1.48 -34.14
CA GLU A 35 -10.48 1.62 -33.57
C GLU A 35 -10.52 1.18 -32.09
N VAL A 36 -9.55 0.36 -31.67
CA VAL A 36 -9.49 -0.23 -30.32
C VAL A 36 -8.11 -0.11 -29.65
N THR A 37 -7.27 0.81 -30.13
CA THR A 37 -5.94 1.06 -29.56
C THR A 37 -6.10 1.81 -28.26
N GLU A 38 -5.47 1.27 -27.21
CA GLU A 38 -5.26 1.96 -25.96
C GLU A 38 -3.98 2.78 -26.06
N ALA A 39 -4.12 4.10 -26.09
CA ALA A 39 -3.03 5.05 -26.12
C ALA A 39 -3.36 6.25 -25.24
N ALA A 40 -2.32 6.91 -24.75
CA ALA A 40 -2.45 8.03 -23.84
C ALA A 40 -1.31 9.04 -24.00
N ALA A 41 -1.61 10.29 -23.69
CA ALA A 41 -0.60 11.27 -23.31
C ALA A 41 -0.20 11.04 -21.84
N ILE A 42 1.09 11.14 -21.55
CA ILE A 42 1.66 10.97 -20.21
C ILE A 42 2.49 12.21 -19.88
N THR A 43 2.21 12.83 -18.74
CA THR A 43 2.93 14.01 -18.27
C THR A 43 3.27 13.87 -16.79
N HIS A 44 4.36 14.50 -16.34
CA HIS A 44 4.84 14.43 -14.96
C HIS A 44 4.80 15.82 -14.35
N HIS A 45 4.32 15.88 -13.10
CA HIS A 45 4.00 17.13 -12.41
C HIS A 45 4.23 16.99 -10.90
N VAL A 46 4.16 18.11 -10.18
CA VAL A 46 4.22 18.13 -8.72
C VAL A 46 3.04 18.94 -8.19
N ALA A 47 2.24 18.35 -7.32
CA ALA A 47 1.20 19.05 -6.56
C ALA A 47 1.75 19.45 -5.18
N THR A 48 1.26 20.56 -4.62
CA THR A 48 1.54 20.91 -3.22
C THR A 48 0.25 20.86 -2.41
N VAL A 49 0.14 19.90 -1.50
CA VAL A 49 -1.04 19.71 -0.65
C VAL A 49 -0.60 19.70 0.81
N GLY A 50 -1.17 20.58 1.63
CA GLY A 50 -0.77 20.71 3.05
C GLY A 50 0.71 21.05 3.25
N GLY A 51 1.35 21.73 2.30
CA GLY A 51 2.78 22.03 2.31
C GLY A 51 3.70 20.88 1.90
N VAL A 52 3.15 19.73 1.52
CA VAL A 52 3.92 18.56 1.03
C VAL A 52 3.91 18.56 -0.49
N ALA A 53 5.10 18.49 -1.09
CA ALA A 53 5.28 18.28 -2.52
C ALA A 53 5.01 16.80 -2.88
N ILE A 54 4.11 16.57 -3.82
CA ILE A 54 3.67 15.24 -4.23
C ILE A 54 3.92 15.11 -5.74
N PRO A 55 4.98 14.41 -6.16
CA PRO A 55 5.18 14.09 -7.56
C PRO A 55 4.07 13.14 -8.03
N TYR A 56 3.51 13.43 -9.19
CA TYR A 56 2.46 12.63 -9.80
C TYR A 56 2.60 12.56 -11.33
N THR A 57 2.18 11.43 -11.87
CA THR A 57 2.00 11.21 -13.30
C THR A 57 0.54 11.46 -13.66
N ALA A 58 0.29 12.26 -14.71
CA ALA A 58 -1.02 12.46 -15.31
C ALA A 58 -1.10 11.69 -16.64
N THR A 59 -2.15 10.90 -16.80
CA THR A 59 -2.41 10.07 -17.98
C THR A 59 -3.77 10.44 -18.57
N ALA A 60 -3.80 10.94 -19.80
CA ALA A 60 -5.03 11.23 -20.53
C ALA A 60 -5.10 10.35 -21.77
N GLY A 61 -6.12 9.50 -21.89
CA GLY A 61 -6.19 8.53 -22.98
C GLY A 61 -7.36 7.59 -22.89
N HIS A 62 -7.26 6.43 -23.55
CA HIS A 62 -8.35 5.46 -23.64
C HIS A 62 -7.99 4.10 -23.08
N LEU A 63 -8.98 3.44 -22.48
CA LEU A 63 -8.98 2.00 -22.26
C LEU A 63 -10.16 1.38 -23.02
N VAL A 64 -10.02 0.13 -23.43
CA VAL A 64 -11.06 -0.62 -24.12
C VAL A 64 -11.74 -1.56 -23.15
N ALA A 65 -13.02 -1.31 -22.91
CA ALA A 65 -13.91 -2.25 -22.23
C ALA A 65 -14.28 -3.38 -23.19
N VAL A 66 -14.45 -4.58 -22.64
CA VAL A 66 -14.81 -5.79 -23.39
C VAL A 66 -16.18 -6.29 -22.98
N ASP A 67 -16.89 -6.92 -23.91
CA ASP A 67 -18.11 -7.65 -23.60
C ASP A 67 -17.77 -8.88 -22.72
N PRO A 68 -18.42 -9.05 -21.55
CA PRO A 68 -18.05 -10.09 -20.59
C PRO A 68 -18.28 -11.52 -21.10
N VAL A 69 -19.11 -11.72 -22.12
CA VAL A 69 -19.44 -13.07 -22.64
C VAL A 69 -18.51 -13.44 -23.80
N SER A 70 -18.41 -12.58 -24.80
CA SER A 70 -17.63 -12.82 -26.03
C SER A 70 -16.16 -12.42 -25.90
N SER A 71 -15.81 -11.63 -24.87
CA SER A 71 -14.49 -11.00 -24.69
C SER A 71 -14.06 -10.08 -25.84
N GLN A 72 -14.97 -9.72 -26.74
CA GLN A 72 -14.69 -8.77 -27.82
C GLN A 72 -14.73 -7.33 -27.30
N PRO A 73 -13.95 -6.41 -27.89
CA PRO A 73 -14.06 -4.98 -27.63
C PRO A 73 -15.51 -4.49 -27.76
N SER A 74 -16.00 -3.78 -26.75
CA SER A 74 -17.38 -3.28 -26.72
C SER A 74 -17.45 -1.76 -26.64
N ALA A 75 -16.53 -1.11 -25.92
CA ALA A 75 -16.46 0.35 -25.84
C ALA A 75 -15.03 0.84 -25.66
N LYS A 76 -14.71 1.99 -26.27
CA LYS A 76 -13.46 2.72 -26.08
C LYS A 76 -13.75 3.92 -25.20
N ILE A 77 -13.23 3.90 -23.98
CA ILE A 77 -13.60 4.84 -22.91
C ILE A 77 -12.42 5.74 -22.60
N PHE A 78 -12.64 7.04 -22.76
CA PHE A 78 -11.68 8.09 -22.45
C PHE A 78 -11.65 8.37 -20.95
N TYR A 79 -10.45 8.54 -20.41
CA TYR A 79 -10.23 8.86 -19.01
C TYR A 79 -9.04 9.80 -18.83
N VAL A 80 -9.05 10.50 -17.69
CA VAL A 80 -7.88 11.22 -17.18
C VAL A 80 -7.56 10.67 -15.80
N ALA A 81 -6.32 10.23 -15.59
CA ALA A 81 -5.85 9.72 -14.31
C ALA A 81 -4.70 10.55 -13.75
N PHE A 82 -4.65 10.71 -12.43
CA PHE A 82 -3.53 11.28 -11.69
C PHE A 82 -3.05 10.28 -10.66
N THR A 83 -1.83 9.80 -10.81
CA THR A 83 -1.23 8.77 -9.96
C THR A 83 0.00 9.30 -9.26
N ARG A 84 0.05 9.18 -7.93
CA ARG A 84 1.25 9.58 -7.17
C ARG A 84 2.42 8.67 -7.51
N ASP A 85 3.58 9.26 -7.74
CA ASP A 85 4.79 8.52 -8.08
C ASP A 85 5.42 7.86 -6.83
N GLY A 86 5.99 6.66 -7.02
CA GLY A 86 6.73 5.94 -5.99
C GLY A 86 5.91 5.36 -4.82
N ALA A 87 4.58 5.41 -4.88
CA ALA A 87 3.70 4.83 -3.86
C ALA A 87 3.48 3.32 -4.09
N ALA A 88 3.53 2.51 -3.03
CA ALA A 88 3.18 1.09 -3.09
C ALA A 88 1.68 0.92 -3.37
N ALA A 89 1.34 0.10 -4.38
CA ALA A 89 -0.03 -0.03 -4.89
C ALA A 89 -1.02 -0.55 -3.84
N GLU A 90 -0.59 -1.48 -2.98
CA GLU A 90 -1.44 -2.16 -1.98
C GLU A 90 -1.85 -1.22 -0.83
N ALA A 91 -1.04 -0.21 -0.55
CA ALA A 91 -1.31 0.79 0.48
C ALA A 91 -1.97 2.05 -0.08
N ARG A 92 -2.08 2.17 -1.41
CA ARG A 92 -2.51 3.39 -2.10
C ARG A 92 -3.92 3.24 -2.68
N PRO A 93 -4.93 3.95 -2.13
CA PRO A 93 -6.25 4.00 -2.71
C PRO A 93 -6.28 4.44 -4.17
N VAL A 94 -7.28 3.93 -4.89
CA VAL A 94 -7.71 4.44 -6.20
C VAL A 94 -9.18 4.85 -6.13
N THR A 95 -9.50 6.03 -6.67
CA THR A 95 -10.87 6.57 -6.72
C THR A 95 -11.29 6.80 -8.15
N PHE A 96 -12.45 6.24 -8.49
CA PHE A 96 -13.07 6.41 -9.80
C PHE A 96 -14.16 7.48 -9.71
N PHE A 97 -13.98 8.56 -10.47
CA PHE A 97 -14.86 9.73 -10.54
C PHE A 97 -15.66 9.71 -11.82
N TYR A 98 -16.94 10.04 -11.71
CA TYR A 98 -17.82 10.27 -12.86
C TYR A 98 -18.99 11.19 -12.46
N ASN A 99 -19.33 12.12 -13.34
CA ASN A 99 -20.45 13.04 -13.14
C ASN A 99 -21.81 12.37 -13.44
N GLY A 100 -22.86 13.14 -13.23
CA GLY A 100 -24.25 12.77 -13.47
C GLY A 100 -24.97 13.72 -14.43
N GLY A 101 -26.28 13.50 -14.61
CA GLY A 101 -26.90 13.59 -15.92
C GLY A 101 -26.55 12.34 -16.75
N PRO A 102 -27.51 11.50 -17.13
CA PRO A 102 -27.28 10.56 -18.22
C PRO A 102 -26.68 11.31 -19.41
N GLY A 103 -25.46 10.94 -19.83
CA GLY A 103 -24.74 11.66 -20.89
C GLY A 103 -23.80 12.78 -20.45
N SER A 104 -23.46 12.94 -19.16
CA SER A 104 -22.39 13.86 -18.74
C SER A 104 -21.02 13.19 -18.71
N SER A 105 -20.02 13.91 -19.22
CA SER A 105 -18.61 13.58 -19.06
C SER A 105 -18.11 13.95 -17.65
N SER A 106 -16.93 13.47 -17.27
CA SER A 106 -16.30 13.74 -15.96
C SER A 106 -15.71 15.15 -15.80
N VAL A 107 -15.91 16.04 -16.78
CA VAL A 107 -15.20 17.34 -16.87
C VAL A 107 -15.48 18.25 -15.67
N PHE A 108 -16.69 18.25 -15.13
CA PHE A 108 -17.05 19.11 -14.00
C PHE A 108 -16.30 18.70 -12.73
N LEU A 109 -16.28 17.39 -12.40
CA LEU A 109 -15.47 16.89 -11.30
C LEU A 109 -13.97 17.08 -11.57
N LEU A 110 -13.51 16.80 -12.79
CA LEU A 110 -12.09 16.89 -13.14
C LEU A 110 -11.53 18.30 -12.95
N LEU A 111 -12.26 19.33 -13.40
CA LEU A 111 -11.79 20.71 -13.36
C LEU A 111 -12.23 21.47 -12.12
N GLY A 112 -13.35 21.10 -11.50
CA GLY A 112 -13.92 21.82 -10.36
C GLY A 112 -13.56 21.24 -8.98
N SER A 113 -13.34 19.93 -8.87
CA SER A 113 -13.32 19.24 -7.57
C SER A 113 -11.91 19.03 -6.98
N PHE A 114 -11.38 17.81 -7.06
CA PHE A 114 -10.25 17.33 -6.27
C PHE A 114 -9.03 16.90 -7.10
N ALA A 115 -9.03 17.16 -8.40
CA ALA A 115 -7.85 16.96 -9.24
C ALA A 115 -6.72 17.90 -8.79
N PRO A 116 -5.44 17.62 -9.13
CA PRO A 116 -4.30 18.46 -8.70
C PRO A 116 -4.38 19.92 -9.14
N ARG A 117 -5.06 20.19 -10.27
CA ARG A 117 -5.32 21.51 -10.82
C ARG A 117 -6.82 21.73 -10.89
N ARG A 118 -7.28 22.97 -10.67
CA ARG A 118 -8.70 23.32 -10.79
C ARG A 118 -8.92 24.68 -11.44
N ILE A 119 -10.13 24.89 -11.95
CA ILE A 119 -10.56 26.19 -12.44
C ILE A 119 -10.85 27.16 -11.29
N LYS A 120 -10.76 28.46 -11.60
CA LYS A 120 -11.26 29.53 -10.76
C LYS A 120 -12.61 30.03 -11.28
N THR A 121 -13.60 30.09 -10.40
CA THR A 121 -14.94 30.63 -10.70
C THR A 121 -15.24 31.84 -9.82
N SER A 122 -16.28 32.59 -10.17
CA SER A 122 -16.79 33.70 -9.34
C SER A 122 -18.03 33.32 -8.52
N LEU A 123 -18.37 32.03 -8.46
CA LEU A 123 -19.59 31.53 -7.81
C LEU A 123 -19.68 32.04 -6.36
N PRO A 124 -20.84 32.53 -5.87
CA PRO A 124 -22.18 32.55 -6.50
C PRO A 124 -22.43 33.64 -7.56
N GLY A 125 -21.41 34.44 -7.91
CA GLY A 125 -21.47 35.37 -9.04
C GLY A 125 -21.18 34.74 -10.40
N PHE A 126 -21.56 35.44 -11.47
CA PHE A 126 -21.23 35.06 -12.84
C PHE A 126 -19.71 35.14 -13.08
N THR A 127 -19.11 34.07 -13.62
CA THR A 127 -17.69 34.10 -14.01
C THR A 127 -17.56 34.87 -15.33
N PRO A 128 -16.89 36.03 -15.37
CA PRO A 128 -16.83 36.87 -16.57
C PRO A 128 -16.08 36.18 -17.72
N PRO A 129 -16.30 36.61 -18.99
CA PRO A 129 -15.60 36.06 -20.17
C PRO A 129 -14.07 36.05 -20.04
N PRO A 130 -13.34 35.24 -20.85
CA PRO A 130 -11.90 35.01 -20.72
C PRO A 130 -11.04 36.30 -20.76
N PRO A 131 -9.81 36.27 -20.22
CA PRO A 131 -8.98 35.07 -19.94
C PRO A 131 -9.33 34.36 -18.63
N TYR A 132 -9.52 33.03 -18.72
CA TYR A 132 -9.66 32.15 -17.55
C TYR A 132 -8.31 31.57 -17.13
N THR A 133 -8.24 31.04 -15.91
CA THR A 133 -7.02 30.46 -15.34
C THR A 133 -7.29 29.15 -14.60
N MET A 134 -6.36 28.20 -14.73
CA MET A 134 -6.21 27.05 -13.84
C MET A 134 -5.30 27.42 -12.67
N GLU A 135 -5.58 26.93 -11.48
CA GLU A 135 -4.74 27.10 -10.29
C GLU A 135 -4.42 25.76 -9.64
N ASP A 136 -3.37 25.73 -8.82
CA ASP A 136 -3.06 24.58 -7.97
C ASP A 136 -4.20 24.36 -6.98
N ASN A 137 -4.57 23.09 -6.79
CA ASN A 137 -5.66 22.74 -5.91
C ASN A 137 -5.14 22.34 -4.52
N PRO A 138 -5.21 23.23 -3.51
CA PRO A 138 -4.78 22.90 -2.15
C PRO A 138 -5.66 21.82 -1.52
N ASP A 139 -6.88 21.62 -2.05
CA ASP A 139 -7.85 20.63 -1.60
C ASP A 139 -7.76 19.33 -2.44
N SER A 140 -6.72 19.13 -3.27
CA SER A 140 -6.63 17.93 -4.10
C SER A 140 -6.63 16.63 -3.29
N LEU A 141 -7.27 15.57 -3.81
CA LEU A 141 -7.24 14.23 -3.22
C LEU A 141 -5.98 13.42 -3.53
N ILE A 142 -5.03 13.97 -4.30
CA ILE A 142 -3.79 13.27 -4.66
C ILE A 142 -2.91 12.94 -3.45
N ASP A 143 -3.11 13.58 -2.29
CA ASP A 143 -2.44 13.21 -1.04
C ASP A 143 -3.01 11.95 -0.38
N ARG A 144 -4.19 11.47 -0.79
CA ARG A 144 -4.86 10.28 -0.23
C ARG A 144 -5.10 9.17 -1.24
N SER A 145 -5.41 9.50 -2.49
CA SER A 145 -5.81 8.53 -3.51
C SER A 145 -5.29 8.89 -4.89
N ASP A 146 -5.09 7.88 -5.73
CA ASP A 146 -4.97 8.11 -7.17
C ASP A 146 -6.35 8.32 -7.77
N LEU A 147 -6.46 9.27 -8.69
CA LEU A 147 -7.73 9.83 -9.12
C LEU A 147 -7.96 9.45 -10.57
N VAL A 148 -9.09 8.83 -10.89
CA VAL A 148 -9.41 8.34 -12.25
C VAL A 148 -10.76 8.90 -12.67
N TYR A 149 -10.76 9.83 -13.62
CA TYR A 149 -11.95 10.50 -14.13
C TYR A 149 -12.43 9.81 -15.40
N ILE A 150 -13.59 9.16 -15.33
CA ILE A 150 -14.13 8.30 -16.39
C ILE A 150 -15.20 9.06 -17.17
N ASN A 151 -15.09 9.06 -18.50
CA ASN A 151 -16.11 9.63 -19.38
C ASN A 151 -16.98 8.49 -19.95
N PRO A 152 -18.26 8.37 -19.56
CA PRO A 152 -19.15 7.30 -20.06
C PRO A 152 -19.29 7.29 -21.59
N VAL A 153 -19.74 6.16 -22.15
CA VAL A 153 -19.93 5.99 -23.60
C VAL A 153 -20.91 7.04 -24.16
N GLY A 154 -20.51 7.72 -25.23
CA GLY A 154 -21.28 8.82 -25.80
C GLY A 154 -21.05 10.15 -25.07
N THR A 155 -19.96 10.29 -24.30
CA THR A 155 -19.52 11.54 -23.68
C THR A 155 -18.01 11.70 -23.85
N GLY A 156 -17.50 12.92 -23.69
CA GLY A 156 -16.09 13.25 -23.83
C GLY A 156 -15.52 12.79 -25.17
N TYR A 157 -14.55 11.87 -25.12
CA TYR A 157 -13.99 11.16 -26.29
C TYR A 157 -14.25 9.65 -26.20
N SER A 158 -15.40 9.25 -25.66
CA SER A 158 -15.78 7.85 -25.47
C SER A 158 -16.88 7.44 -26.44
N ALA A 159 -16.72 6.26 -27.04
CA ALA A 159 -17.72 5.70 -27.96
C ALA A 159 -17.79 4.17 -27.88
N ALA A 160 -18.91 3.62 -28.33
CA ALA A 160 -19.05 2.19 -28.57
C ALA A 160 -18.08 1.70 -29.64
N VAL A 161 -17.70 0.42 -29.57
CA VAL A 161 -16.91 -0.25 -30.60
C VAL A 161 -17.82 -1.13 -31.45
N ALA A 162 -17.74 -0.98 -32.77
CA ALA A 162 -18.55 -1.77 -33.70
C ALA A 162 -18.36 -3.29 -33.49
N PRO A 163 -19.45 -4.09 -33.51
CA PRO A 163 -20.78 -3.75 -34.02
C PRO A 163 -21.73 -3.09 -33.00
N PHE A 164 -21.30 -2.87 -31.76
CA PHE A 164 -22.09 -2.12 -30.79
C PHE A 164 -22.22 -0.66 -31.21
N LYS A 165 -23.26 -0.01 -30.71
CA LYS A 165 -23.59 1.40 -30.92
C LYS A 165 -23.65 2.12 -29.58
N ASN A 166 -23.48 3.44 -29.56
CA ASN A 166 -23.55 4.22 -28.33
C ASN A 166 -24.83 3.94 -27.52
N ARG A 167 -25.99 3.84 -28.18
CA ARG A 167 -27.28 3.52 -27.52
C ARG A 167 -27.31 2.19 -26.76
N ASP A 168 -26.46 1.23 -27.13
CA ASP A 168 -26.40 -0.08 -26.45
C ASP A 168 -25.81 0.05 -25.03
N PHE A 169 -25.21 1.21 -24.72
CA PHE A 169 -24.64 1.57 -23.43
C PHE A 169 -25.48 2.62 -22.67
N TRP A 170 -26.59 3.08 -23.24
CA TRP A 170 -27.41 4.17 -22.68
C TRP A 170 -28.60 3.62 -21.90
N GLY A 171 -28.36 3.33 -20.63
CA GLY A 171 -29.37 2.87 -19.69
C GLY A 171 -28.75 2.58 -18.33
N VAL A 172 -29.58 2.45 -17.30
CA VAL A 172 -29.12 2.28 -15.91
C VAL A 172 -28.15 1.11 -15.78
N ASP A 173 -28.54 -0.07 -16.29
CA ASP A 173 -27.71 -1.26 -16.20
C ASP A 173 -26.61 -1.30 -17.27
N GLN A 174 -26.91 -0.80 -18.47
CA GLN A 174 -26.01 -0.80 -19.63
C GLN A 174 -24.76 0.02 -19.33
N ASP A 175 -24.96 1.21 -18.78
CA ASP A 175 -23.93 2.15 -18.39
C ASP A 175 -23.09 1.59 -17.24
N ALA A 176 -23.72 1.13 -16.14
CA ALA A 176 -23.02 0.53 -15.00
C ALA A 176 -22.17 -0.69 -15.42
N ARG A 177 -22.69 -1.55 -16.31
CA ARG A 177 -21.90 -2.67 -16.87
C ARG A 177 -20.67 -2.19 -17.63
N SER A 178 -20.78 -1.13 -18.43
CA SER A 178 -19.66 -0.59 -19.19
C SER A 178 -18.56 -0.03 -18.28
N ILE A 179 -18.95 0.72 -17.24
CA ILE A 179 -18.02 1.26 -16.26
C ILE A 179 -17.39 0.15 -15.41
N LYS A 180 -18.14 -0.89 -15.05
CA LYS A 180 -17.58 -2.10 -14.41
C LYS A 180 -16.44 -2.69 -15.24
N GLN A 181 -16.64 -2.88 -16.54
CA GLN A 181 -15.60 -3.42 -17.43
C GLN A 181 -14.41 -2.47 -17.55
N PHE A 182 -14.65 -1.15 -17.62
CA PHE A 182 -13.58 -0.16 -17.57
C PHE A 182 -12.75 -0.28 -16.29
N ILE A 183 -13.38 -0.34 -15.12
CA ILE A 183 -12.70 -0.46 -13.83
C ILE A 183 -11.83 -1.73 -13.81
N LYS A 184 -12.37 -2.88 -14.22
CA LYS A 184 -11.61 -4.14 -14.33
C LYS A 184 -10.39 -4.00 -15.23
N ARG A 185 -10.55 -3.35 -16.40
CA ARG A 185 -9.46 -3.08 -17.32
C ARG A 185 -8.41 -2.16 -16.70
N TYR A 186 -8.83 -1.08 -16.05
CA TYR A 186 -7.94 -0.13 -15.39
C TYR A 186 -7.13 -0.80 -14.27
N LEU A 187 -7.77 -1.60 -13.41
CA LEU A 187 -7.11 -2.32 -12.33
C LEU A 187 -6.05 -3.29 -12.87
N THR A 188 -6.33 -3.95 -14.00
CA THR A 188 -5.37 -4.85 -14.67
C THR A 188 -4.22 -4.09 -15.31
N ALA A 189 -4.52 -3.07 -16.11
CA ALA A 189 -3.53 -2.30 -16.85
C ALA A 189 -2.54 -1.58 -15.93
N ASN A 190 -2.97 -1.23 -14.71
CA ASN A 190 -2.18 -0.46 -13.75
C ASN A 190 -1.74 -1.27 -12.51
N ALA A 191 -1.95 -2.60 -12.49
CA ALA A 191 -1.63 -3.48 -11.37
C ALA A 191 -2.24 -3.03 -10.02
N ARG A 192 -3.52 -2.63 -10.02
CA ARG A 192 -4.24 -2.06 -8.86
C ARG A 192 -5.28 -2.98 -8.24
N TRP A 193 -5.30 -4.25 -8.63
CA TRP A 193 -6.28 -5.22 -8.13
C TRP A 193 -6.34 -5.30 -6.60
N ASN A 194 -5.20 -5.18 -5.91
CA ASN A 194 -5.12 -5.24 -4.45
C ASN A 194 -5.12 -3.85 -3.76
N SER A 195 -5.34 -2.76 -4.49
CA SER A 195 -5.49 -1.43 -3.90
C SER A 195 -6.84 -1.27 -3.20
N PRO A 196 -6.96 -0.42 -2.16
CA PRO A 196 -8.25 0.06 -1.68
C PRO A 196 -8.99 0.82 -2.79
N LYS A 197 -10.30 0.59 -2.94
CA LYS A 197 -11.09 1.10 -4.07
C LYS A 197 -12.24 1.96 -3.59
N PHE A 198 -12.40 3.11 -4.23
CA PHE A 198 -13.46 4.06 -3.94
C PHE A 198 -14.18 4.47 -5.21
N LEU A 199 -15.48 4.69 -5.08
CA LEU A 199 -16.30 5.30 -6.14
C LEU A 199 -16.73 6.69 -5.70
N TYR A 200 -16.71 7.64 -6.63
CA TYR A 200 -17.20 9.00 -6.43
C TYR A 200 -18.14 9.36 -7.58
N GLY A 201 -19.44 9.40 -7.27
CA GLY A 201 -20.48 9.83 -8.20
C GLY A 201 -21.06 11.17 -7.79
N GLU A 202 -21.30 12.04 -8.77
CA GLU A 202 -22.10 13.26 -8.61
C GLU A 202 -23.44 13.13 -9.35
N SER A 203 -24.55 13.65 -8.82
CA SER A 203 -25.84 13.73 -9.51
C SER A 203 -26.37 12.34 -9.92
N TYR A 204 -26.82 12.11 -11.16
CA TYR A 204 -27.11 10.75 -11.67
C TYR A 204 -25.96 9.74 -11.44
N GLY A 205 -24.71 10.22 -11.38
CA GLY A 205 -23.56 9.40 -10.98
C GLY A 205 -23.74 8.74 -9.61
N THR A 206 -24.55 9.29 -8.70
CA THR A 206 -24.90 8.61 -7.44
C THR A 206 -25.78 7.39 -7.66
N ALA A 207 -26.79 7.48 -8.54
CA ALA A 207 -27.62 6.33 -8.88
C ALA A 207 -26.78 5.22 -9.51
N ARG A 208 -25.92 5.60 -10.47
CA ARG A 208 -24.93 4.71 -11.08
C ARG A 208 -24.02 4.07 -10.04
N THR A 209 -23.55 4.83 -9.05
CA THR A 209 -22.63 4.33 -8.01
C THR A 209 -23.28 3.20 -7.21
N CYS A 210 -24.56 3.28 -6.88
CA CYS A 210 -25.26 2.23 -6.14
C CYS A 210 -25.33 0.93 -6.94
N VAL A 211 -25.76 1.01 -8.21
CA VAL A 211 -25.85 -0.15 -9.12
C VAL A 211 -24.46 -0.75 -9.37
N LEU A 212 -23.48 0.11 -9.67
CA LEU A 212 -22.10 -0.30 -9.94
C LEU A 212 -21.45 -0.97 -8.71
N ALA A 213 -21.73 -0.49 -7.50
CA ALA A 213 -21.22 -1.08 -6.27
C ALA A 213 -21.67 -2.54 -6.12
N TRP A 214 -22.96 -2.81 -6.36
CA TRP A 214 -23.47 -4.18 -6.37
C TRP A 214 -22.83 -5.03 -7.48
N MET A 215 -22.82 -4.52 -8.72
CA MET A 215 -22.26 -5.26 -9.87
C MET A 215 -20.76 -5.57 -9.74
N LEU A 216 -19.99 -4.70 -9.08
CA LEU A 216 -18.57 -4.93 -8.80
C LEU A 216 -18.39 -5.99 -7.71
N HIS A 217 -19.21 -5.95 -6.66
CA HIS A 217 -19.20 -6.98 -5.62
C HIS A 217 -19.48 -8.38 -6.21
N GLU A 218 -20.46 -8.50 -7.12
CA GLU A 218 -20.75 -9.77 -7.81
C GLU A 218 -19.57 -10.28 -8.66
N ASP A 219 -18.71 -9.38 -9.14
CA ASP A 219 -17.49 -9.70 -9.88
C ASP A 219 -16.25 -9.92 -8.95
N GLY A 220 -16.44 -9.93 -7.63
CA GLY A 220 -15.37 -10.11 -6.63
C GLY A 220 -14.50 -8.87 -6.42
N ILE A 221 -15.01 -7.68 -6.77
CA ILE A 221 -14.32 -6.40 -6.56
C ILE A 221 -15.00 -5.67 -5.41
N ASP A 222 -14.52 -5.94 -4.21
CA ASP A 222 -15.01 -5.25 -3.02
C ASP A 222 -14.51 -3.80 -2.98
N LEU A 223 -15.42 -2.91 -2.58
CA LEU A 223 -15.19 -1.48 -2.43
C LEU A 223 -14.97 -1.12 -0.95
N ASN A 224 -14.10 -0.14 -0.70
CA ASN A 224 -13.82 0.35 0.64
C ASN A 224 -14.69 1.55 1.01
N GLY A 225 -15.06 2.37 0.03
CA GLY A 225 -16.00 3.45 0.28
C GLY A 225 -16.64 4.03 -0.98
N LEU A 226 -17.81 4.65 -0.78
CA LEU A 226 -18.58 5.34 -1.80
C LEU A 226 -18.78 6.80 -1.39
N THR A 227 -18.70 7.71 -2.35
CA THR A 227 -19.19 9.08 -2.20
C THR A 227 -20.32 9.34 -3.17
N LEU A 228 -21.44 9.82 -2.64
CA LEU A 228 -22.64 10.21 -3.37
C LEU A 228 -22.81 11.73 -3.20
N GLN A 229 -22.28 12.52 -4.13
CA GLN A 229 -22.43 13.97 -4.12
C GLN A 229 -23.70 14.38 -4.86
N SER A 230 -24.55 15.22 -4.26
CA SER A 230 -25.79 15.72 -4.84
C SER A 230 -26.64 14.57 -5.38
N SER A 231 -27.18 13.77 -4.45
CA SER A 231 -27.66 12.44 -4.81
C SER A 231 -29.10 12.45 -5.32
N VAL A 232 -29.31 11.73 -6.42
CA VAL A 232 -30.64 11.23 -6.81
C VAL A 232 -30.59 9.71 -6.85
N LEU A 233 -31.30 9.07 -5.91
CA LEU A 233 -31.36 7.61 -5.77
C LEU A 233 -32.78 7.06 -5.96
N ASP A 234 -33.76 7.95 -6.05
CA ASP A 234 -35.17 7.68 -6.23
C ASP A 234 -35.70 8.77 -7.18
N TYR A 235 -36.08 8.35 -8.38
CA TYR A 235 -36.73 9.15 -9.40
C TYR A 235 -38.22 8.80 -9.36
N PRO A 236 -39.06 9.55 -8.62
CA PRO A 236 -40.49 9.49 -8.83
C PRO A 236 -40.82 10.04 -10.22
N ALA A 237 -42.06 9.85 -10.68
CA ALA A 237 -42.57 10.33 -11.97
C ALA A 237 -42.19 11.80 -12.31
N ASN A 238 -42.01 12.66 -11.29
CA ASN A 238 -41.68 14.08 -11.42
C ASN A 238 -40.26 14.44 -10.94
N PHE A 239 -39.36 13.47 -10.76
CA PHE A 239 -37.95 13.64 -10.36
C PHE A 239 -37.70 14.26 -8.96
N SER A 240 -38.73 14.78 -8.28
CA SER A 240 -38.69 15.23 -6.89
C SER A 240 -40.02 14.98 -6.16
N ASN A 241 -40.04 15.33 -4.87
CA ASN A 241 -41.25 15.35 -4.04
C ASN A 241 -41.27 16.68 -3.28
N ALA A 242 -42.41 17.36 -3.28
CA ALA A 242 -42.60 18.66 -2.66
C ALA A 242 -42.11 18.72 -1.21
N VAL A 243 -42.35 17.65 -0.44
CA VAL A 243 -41.87 17.52 0.95
C VAL A 243 -40.35 17.51 1.01
N GLY A 244 -39.70 16.82 0.09
CA GLY A 244 -38.25 16.74 -0.08
C GLY A 244 -37.61 18.04 -0.55
N LEU A 245 -38.30 18.76 -1.44
CA LEU A 245 -37.81 19.99 -2.09
C LEU A 245 -37.98 21.24 -1.22
N MET A 246 -39.06 21.34 -0.44
CA MET A 246 -39.40 22.55 0.32
C MET A 246 -38.26 23.08 1.20
N PRO A 247 -37.47 22.24 1.92
CA PRO A 247 -36.35 22.73 2.73
C PRO A 247 -35.25 23.45 1.93
N THR A 248 -34.95 23.00 0.71
CA THR A 248 -34.00 23.71 -0.18
C THR A 248 -34.51 25.12 -0.49
N PHE A 249 -35.78 25.26 -0.86
CA PHE A 249 -36.36 26.58 -1.15
C PHE A 249 -36.43 27.50 0.08
N ALA A 250 -36.61 26.94 1.27
CA ALA A 250 -36.46 27.71 2.50
C ALA A 250 -35.01 28.17 2.70
N ALA A 251 -34.01 27.35 2.38
CA ALA A 251 -32.60 27.76 2.41
C ALA A 251 -32.35 28.92 1.44
N ASP A 252 -32.85 28.84 0.21
CA ASP A 252 -32.77 29.91 -0.78
C ASP A 252 -33.40 31.21 -0.25
N ALA A 253 -34.62 31.13 0.30
CA ALA A 253 -35.30 32.25 0.92
C ALA A 253 -34.50 32.85 2.09
N TRP A 254 -33.83 32.01 2.89
CA TRP A 254 -32.96 32.44 3.99
C TRP A 254 -31.73 33.20 3.48
N TYR A 255 -31.04 32.67 2.47
CA TYR A 255 -29.87 33.31 1.88
C TYR A 255 -30.19 34.69 1.31
N HIS A 256 -31.35 34.83 0.67
CA HIS A 256 -31.81 36.09 0.08
C HIS A 256 -32.52 37.03 1.06
N GLY A 257 -32.60 36.68 2.35
CA GLY A 257 -33.23 37.51 3.39
C GLY A 257 -34.74 37.68 3.20
N ARG A 258 -35.42 36.66 2.65
CA ARG A 258 -36.86 36.67 2.36
C ARG A 258 -37.70 35.95 3.40
N THR A 259 -37.10 35.22 4.34
CA THR A 259 -37.85 34.56 5.42
C THR A 259 -38.45 35.59 6.39
N ALA A 260 -39.59 35.25 6.98
CA ALA A 260 -40.31 36.09 7.95
C ALA A 260 -40.34 35.46 9.36
N VAL A 261 -39.37 34.60 9.68
CA VAL A 261 -39.25 33.88 10.96
C VAL A 261 -38.78 34.82 12.07
N VAL A 262 -39.47 34.82 13.21
CA VAL A 262 -39.15 35.67 14.37
C VAL A 262 -39.04 34.83 15.66
N PRO A 263 -37.91 34.88 16.39
CA PRO A 263 -36.65 35.57 16.02
C PRO A 263 -35.97 34.91 14.80
N PRO A 264 -35.09 35.64 14.08
CA PRO A 264 -34.33 35.05 12.99
C PRO A 264 -33.52 33.83 13.45
N PRO A 265 -33.41 32.77 12.63
CA PRO A 265 -32.55 31.63 12.95
C PRO A 265 -31.08 32.05 13.15
N PRO A 266 -30.35 31.41 14.06
CA PRO A 266 -28.97 31.79 14.38
C PRO A 266 -27.99 31.47 13.23
N ASP A 267 -28.23 30.38 12.51
CA ASP A 267 -27.46 29.93 11.36
C ASP A 267 -28.32 29.04 10.43
N LEU A 268 -27.79 28.72 9.25
CA LEU A 268 -28.47 27.91 8.25
C LEU A 268 -28.73 26.46 8.73
N PRO A 269 -27.76 25.72 9.33
CA PRO A 269 -28.03 24.39 9.87
C PRO A 269 -29.18 24.35 10.88
N ALA A 270 -29.19 25.24 11.89
CA ALA A 270 -30.25 25.30 12.88
C ALA A 270 -31.61 25.65 12.27
N PHE A 271 -31.63 26.49 11.22
CA PHE A 271 -32.84 26.75 10.45
C PHE A 271 -33.34 25.49 9.75
N MET A 272 -32.44 24.76 9.08
CA MET A 272 -32.78 23.55 8.34
C MET A 272 -33.28 22.42 9.25
N ASP A 273 -32.78 22.27 10.47
CA ASP A 273 -33.33 21.31 11.45
C ASP A 273 -34.82 21.57 11.72
N THR A 274 -35.21 22.84 11.83
CA THR A 274 -36.61 23.24 12.08
C THR A 274 -37.47 23.05 10.83
N VAL A 275 -36.95 23.47 9.67
CA VAL A 275 -37.69 23.41 8.40
C VAL A 275 -37.90 21.97 7.94
N THR A 276 -36.91 21.11 8.06
CA THR A 276 -37.01 19.69 7.67
C THR A 276 -38.03 18.94 8.52
N ALA A 277 -38.08 19.20 9.83
CA ALA A 277 -39.11 18.66 10.72
C ALA A 277 -40.52 19.14 10.33
N PHE A 278 -40.67 20.43 10.02
CA PHE A 278 -41.95 20.97 9.54
C PHE A 278 -42.35 20.39 8.18
N ALA A 279 -41.40 20.22 7.26
CA ALA A 279 -41.63 19.63 5.95
C ALA A 279 -42.21 18.21 6.06
N SER A 280 -41.59 17.38 6.90
CA SER A 280 -41.98 15.98 7.10
C SER A 280 -43.28 15.77 7.88
N ASP A 281 -43.80 16.79 8.58
CA ASP A 281 -45.05 16.68 9.36
C ASP A 281 -46.11 17.69 8.91
N GLY A 282 -45.99 18.95 9.37
CA GLY A 282 -47.00 19.98 9.14
C GLY A 282 -47.27 20.22 7.66
N TYR A 283 -46.22 20.43 6.87
CA TYR A 283 -46.36 20.67 5.44
C TYR A 283 -46.93 19.44 4.70
N ALA A 284 -46.40 18.25 4.96
CA ALA A 284 -46.92 17.01 4.35
C ALA A 284 -48.41 16.80 4.63
N LYS A 285 -48.88 17.05 5.86
CA LYS A 285 -50.30 16.99 6.23
C LYS A 285 -51.12 18.06 5.51
N ALA A 286 -50.63 19.28 5.41
CA ALA A 286 -51.33 20.36 4.71
C ALA A 286 -51.45 20.09 3.20
N LEU A 287 -50.39 19.58 2.57
CA LEU A 287 -50.39 19.20 1.17
C LEU A 287 -51.42 18.09 0.90
N ALA A 288 -51.46 17.05 1.73
CA ALA A 288 -52.44 15.96 1.61
C ALA A 288 -53.89 16.38 1.90
N ALA A 289 -54.10 17.40 2.74
CA ALA A 289 -55.43 17.90 3.11
C ALA A 289 -56.00 18.93 2.12
N TYR A 290 -55.23 19.41 1.16
CA TYR A 290 -55.66 20.45 0.21
C TYR A 290 -56.95 20.02 -0.54
N PRO A 291 -57.97 20.91 -0.69
CA PRO A 291 -58.00 22.34 -0.35
C PRO A 291 -58.47 22.68 1.08
N ASN A 292 -58.52 21.69 1.99
CA ASN A 292 -58.96 21.84 3.38
C ASN A 292 -57.80 21.94 4.39
N GLN A 293 -56.64 22.44 3.96
CA GLN A 293 -55.45 22.62 4.79
C GLN A 293 -55.70 23.53 6.01
N ASP A 294 -54.92 23.33 7.07
CA ASP A 294 -54.89 24.25 8.21
C ASP A 294 -54.22 25.59 7.83
N SER A 295 -54.89 26.69 8.14
CA SER A 295 -54.41 28.04 7.79
C SER A 295 -53.14 28.43 8.55
N ALA A 296 -52.94 27.96 9.79
CA ALA A 296 -51.72 28.26 10.55
C ALA A 296 -50.49 27.59 9.92
N THR A 297 -50.67 26.37 9.39
CA THR A 297 -49.64 25.66 8.63
C THR A 297 -49.25 26.40 7.35
N VAL A 298 -50.22 26.93 6.59
CA VAL A 298 -49.94 27.75 5.40
C VAL A 298 -49.18 29.03 5.75
N GLN A 299 -49.49 29.66 6.88
CA GLN A 299 -48.74 30.82 7.35
C GLN A 299 -47.29 30.48 7.72
N THR A 300 -47.07 29.32 8.35
CA THR A 300 -45.71 28.84 8.66
C THR A 300 -44.92 28.59 7.36
N LEU A 301 -45.54 27.94 6.37
CA LEU A 301 -44.94 27.74 5.04
C LEU A 301 -44.60 29.07 4.37
N SER A 302 -45.51 30.05 4.44
CA SER A 302 -45.28 31.41 3.91
C SER A 302 -44.09 32.10 4.58
N GLN A 303 -43.94 31.97 5.90
CA GLN A 303 -42.82 32.54 6.65
C GLN A 303 -41.47 31.90 6.28
N TYR A 304 -41.44 30.59 6.04
CA TYR A 304 -40.22 29.88 5.65
C TYR A 304 -39.82 30.14 4.20
N LEU A 305 -40.78 30.25 3.29
CA LEU A 305 -40.49 30.42 1.86
C LEU A 305 -40.39 31.88 1.41
N GLY A 306 -40.85 32.83 2.24
CA GLY A 306 -40.93 34.23 1.83
C GLY A 306 -41.95 34.49 0.71
N ILE A 307 -42.84 33.52 0.45
CA ILE A 307 -43.90 33.60 -0.56
C ILE A 307 -45.23 33.88 0.13
N PRO A 308 -46.03 34.86 -0.34
CA PRO A 308 -47.33 35.16 0.25
C PRO A 308 -48.27 33.94 0.30
N ALA A 309 -49.00 33.76 1.41
CA ALA A 309 -49.90 32.61 1.62
C ALA A 309 -50.94 32.43 0.48
N ASN A 310 -51.46 33.52 -0.10
CA ASN A 310 -52.40 33.45 -1.22
C ASN A 310 -51.75 32.93 -2.52
N VAL A 311 -50.46 33.20 -2.73
CA VAL A 311 -49.70 32.65 -3.87
C VAL A 311 -49.46 31.16 -3.66
N LEU A 312 -49.06 30.74 -2.45
CA LEU A 312 -48.90 29.32 -2.10
C LEU A 312 -50.21 28.54 -2.28
N ILE A 313 -51.36 29.12 -1.90
CA ILE A 313 -52.68 28.51 -2.15
C ILE A 313 -52.95 28.39 -3.66
N ALA A 314 -52.57 29.38 -4.47
CA ALA A 314 -52.73 29.31 -5.92
C ALA A 314 -51.86 28.20 -6.55
N TRP A 315 -50.72 27.88 -5.94
CA TRP A 315 -49.88 26.74 -6.30
C TRP A 315 -50.38 25.40 -5.71
N GLN A 316 -51.56 25.38 -5.10
CA GLN A 316 -52.10 24.20 -4.40
C GLN A 316 -51.17 23.67 -3.30
N LEU A 317 -50.36 24.56 -2.70
CA LEU A 317 -49.26 24.26 -1.78
C LEU A 317 -48.15 23.40 -2.38
N ASN A 318 -48.19 23.06 -3.67
CA ASN A 318 -47.14 22.30 -4.32
C ASN A 318 -45.98 23.24 -4.69
N VAL A 319 -44.86 23.12 -3.97
CA VAL A 319 -43.67 23.95 -4.25
C VAL A 319 -42.96 23.52 -5.54
N GLU A 320 -43.21 22.31 -6.05
CA GLU A 320 -42.69 21.83 -7.34
C GLU A 320 -43.48 22.37 -8.54
N ALA A 321 -44.53 23.16 -8.29
CA ALA A 321 -45.37 23.66 -9.36
C ALA A 321 -44.53 24.46 -10.38
N ALA A 322 -44.77 24.18 -11.65
CA ALA A 322 -44.14 24.84 -12.78
C ALA A 322 -45.16 25.64 -13.61
N ASP A 323 -44.69 26.62 -14.36
CA ASP A 323 -45.50 27.33 -15.34
C ASP A 323 -45.73 26.48 -16.61
N ARG A 324 -46.37 27.07 -17.63
CA ARG A 324 -46.67 26.36 -18.89
C ARG A 324 -45.43 26.10 -19.77
N LEU A 325 -44.33 26.78 -19.49
CA LEU A 325 -43.04 26.60 -20.16
C LEU A 325 -42.15 25.59 -19.40
N GLY A 326 -42.62 25.11 -18.25
CA GLY A 326 -41.89 24.17 -17.40
C GLY A 326 -40.97 24.84 -16.39
N HIS A 327 -41.04 26.17 -16.23
CA HIS A 327 -40.19 26.88 -15.28
C HIS A 327 -40.72 26.71 -13.85
N SER A 328 -39.81 26.49 -12.90
CA SER A 328 -40.16 26.41 -11.48
C SER A 328 -40.78 27.72 -11.00
N LEU A 329 -42.02 27.66 -10.47
CA LEU A 329 -42.69 28.87 -9.98
C LEU A 329 -41.95 29.50 -8.81
N PHE A 330 -41.31 28.71 -7.94
CA PHE A 330 -40.55 29.26 -6.82
C PHE A 330 -39.32 30.06 -7.29
N LEU A 331 -38.51 29.48 -8.17
CA LEU A 331 -37.23 30.06 -8.62
C LEU A 331 -37.42 31.40 -9.33
N VAL A 332 -38.53 31.58 -10.06
CA VAL A 332 -38.86 32.84 -10.75
C VAL A 332 -39.68 33.82 -9.89
N THR A 333 -40.27 33.39 -8.77
CA THR A 333 -41.13 34.25 -7.93
C THR A 333 -40.36 34.93 -6.80
N LEU A 334 -39.43 34.24 -6.13
CA LEU A 334 -38.80 34.72 -4.88
C LEU A 334 -38.17 36.12 -5.01
N LEU A 335 -37.54 36.40 -6.15
CA LEU A 335 -36.87 37.68 -6.45
C LEU A 335 -37.49 38.42 -7.64
N GLN A 336 -38.74 38.12 -7.99
CA GLN A 336 -39.44 38.74 -9.11
C GLN A 336 -39.53 40.26 -8.99
N ASP A 337 -39.68 40.78 -7.76
CA ASP A 337 -39.67 42.21 -7.45
C ASP A 337 -38.35 42.92 -7.82
N LYS A 338 -37.26 42.15 -7.95
CA LYS A 338 -35.94 42.61 -8.42
C LYS A 338 -35.69 42.29 -9.90
N GLY A 339 -36.61 41.63 -10.58
CA GLY A 339 -36.44 41.17 -11.95
C GLY A 339 -35.37 40.07 -12.09
N LEU A 340 -35.22 39.22 -11.07
CA LEU A 340 -34.22 38.15 -11.03
C LEU A 340 -34.90 36.79 -10.81
N ALA A 341 -34.33 35.76 -11.42
CA ALA A 341 -34.60 34.35 -11.14
C ALA A 341 -33.40 33.71 -10.42
N LEU A 342 -33.67 32.65 -9.66
CA LEU A 342 -32.67 31.83 -8.98
C LEU A 342 -32.23 30.67 -9.85
N GLY A 343 -31.01 30.17 -9.61
CA GLY A 343 -30.57 28.91 -10.22
C GLY A 343 -31.04 27.67 -9.49
N ALA A 344 -31.41 26.66 -10.28
CA ALA A 344 -31.86 25.37 -9.78
C ALA A 344 -30.70 24.57 -9.15
N TYR A 345 -29.51 24.65 -9.74
CA TYR A 345 -28.31 23.98 -9.23
C TYR A 345 -27.67 24.71 -8.04
N ASP A 346 -27.94 26.01 -7.84
CA ASP A 346 -27.49 26.76 -6.67
C ASP A 346 -28.35 28.01 -6.52
N GLY A 347 -29.32 27.98 -5.60
CA GLY A 347 -30.26 29.08 -5.40
C GLY A 347 -29.64 30.38 -4.91
N ARG A 348 -28.34 30.40 -4.57
CA ARG A 348 -27.58 31.63 -4.29
C ARG A 348 -27.27 32.42 -5.57
N VAL A 349 -27.18 31.73 -6.70
CA VAL A 349 -26.87 32.31 -8.01
C VAL A 349 -28.14 32.90 -8.61
N THR A 350 -28.01 34.06 -9.25
CA THR A 350 -29.15 34.77 -9.85
C THR A 350 -28.90 35.12 -11.30
N GLY A 351 -29.98 35.09 -12.10
CA GLY A 351 -30.02 35.50 -13.49
C GLY A 351 -31.03 36.62 -13.70
N VAL A 352 -30.87 37.41 -14.77
CA VAL A 352 -31.86 38.42 -15.17
C VAL A 352 -33.10 37.70 -15.70
N ASP A 353 -34.26 38.02 -15.15
CA ASP A 353 -35.55 37.41 -15.49
C ASP A 353 -36.58 38.45 -15.97
N THR A 354 -36.14 39.34 -16.86
CA THR A 354 -37.00 40.37 -17.45
C THR A 354 -36.87 40.40 -18.96
N GLY A 355 -37.93 40.88 -19.63
CA GLY A 355 -37.94 40.99 -21.09
C GLY A 355 -37.83 39.62 -21.77
N ILE A 356 -36.89 39.49 -22.71
CA ILE A 356 -36.67 38.25 -23.46
C ILE A 356 -36.11 37.12 -22.57
N ALA A 357 -35.35 37.47 -21.52
CA ALA A 357 -34.72 36.47 -20.65
C ALA A 357 -35.76 35.61 -19.92
N ALA A 358 -36.91 36.19 -19.54
CA ALA A 358 -38.01 35.46 -18.91
C ALA A 358 -38.71 34.43 -19.82
N ILE A 359 -38.41 34.43 -21.12
CA ILE A 359 -39.00 33.52 -22.12
C ILE A 359 -37.97 32.48 -22.59
N VAL A 360 -36.68 32.78 -22.47
CA VAL A 360 -35.57 31.86 -22.78
C VAL A 360 -35.23 31.11 -21.48
N SER A 361 -36.07 30.14 -21.11
CA SER A 361 -36.03 29.31 -19.90
C SER A 361 -34.77 29.50 -19.06
N PRO A 362 -34.79 30.44 -18.08
CA PRO A 362 -33.62 30.77 -17.30
C PRO A 362 -33.27 29.68 -16.28
N ASP A 363 -34.03 28.60 -16.17
CA ASP A 363 -33.79 27.40 -15.36
C ASP A 363 -33.63 26.11 -16.21
N GLY A 364 -33.55 26.24 -17.54
CA GLY A 364 -33.48 25.11 -18.47
C GLY A 364 -32.08 24.82 -19.01
N GLY A 365 -31.51 23.68 -18.64
CA GLY A 365 -30.23 23.20 -19.17
C GLY A 365 -29.09 24.21 -18.94
N MET A 366 -28.34 24.54 -19.99
CA MET A 366 -27.23 25.51 -19.93
C MET A 366 -27.66 26.96 -19.68
N ASN A 367 -28.97 27.28 -19.74
CA ASN A 367 -29.49 28.61 -19.45
C ASN A 367 -29.81 28.82 -17.97
N ASP A 368 -29.80 27.76 -17.15
CA ASP A 368 -29.82 27.87 -15.70
C ASP A 368 -28.76 28.88 -15.22
N PRO A 369 -29.04 29.81 -14.29
CA PRO A 369 -28.11 30.85 -13.91
C PRO A 369 -26.81 30.30 -13.33
N THR A 370 -26.86 29.16 -12.61
CA THR A 370 -25.67 28.50 -12.07
C THR A 370 -24.84 27.87 -13.19
N MET A 371 -25.47 27.18 -14.14
CA MET A 371 -24.76 26.60 -15.29
C MET A 371 -24.18 27.69 -16.21
N ALA A 372 -24.96 28.73 -16.51
CA ALA A 372 -24.53 29.88 -17.29
C ALA A 372 -23.34 30.61 -16.64
N ALA A 373 -23.31 30.69 -15.31
CA ALA A 373 -22.23 31.33 -14.55
C ALA A 373 -20.87 30.63 -14.65
N VAL A 374 -20.83 29.36 -15.06
CA VAL A 374 -19.59 28.56 -15.07
C VAL A 374 -19.30 27.85 -16.40
N GLY A 375 -20.27 27.70 -17.29
CA GLY A 375 -20.10 26.94 -18.54
C GLY A 375 -18.91 27.42 -19.38
N GLY A 376 -18.78 28.74 -19.55
CA GLY A 376 -17.69 29.33 -20.34
C GLY A 376 -16.29 28.98 -19.85
N VAL A 377 -16.06 28.93 -18.53
CA VAL A 377 -14.74 28.59 -17.96
C VAL A 377 -14.44 27.11 -18.08
N TYR A 378 -15.42 26.22 -17.86
CA TYR A 378 -15.24 24.78 -18.04
C TYR A 378 -14.84 24.42 -19.47
N THR A 379 -15.61 24.90 -20.46
CA THR A 379 -15.33 24.58 -21.88
C THR A 379 -13.95 25.08 -22.31
N ALA A 380 -13.59 26.31 -21.94
CA ALA A 380 -12.32 26.89 -22.35
C ALA A 380 -11.12 26.24 -21.63
N MET A 381 -11.21 26.04 -20.32
CA MET A 381 -10.11 25.51 -19.53
C MET A 381 -9.91 24.01 -19.73
N TRP A 382 -10.95 23.24 -20.05
CA TRP A 382 -10.80 21.86 -20.50
C TRP A 382 -9.87 21.77 -21.71
N ASN A 383 -10.20 22.50 -22.78
CA ASN A 383 -9.43 22.50 -24.02
C ASN A 383 -8.00 23.02 -23.79
N ALA A 384 -7.84 24.09 -23.00
CA ALA A 384 -6.52 24.64 -22.71
C ALA A 384 -5.66 23.69 -21.87
N TYR A 385 -6.22 23.11 -20.80
CA TYR A 385 -5.50 22.23 -19.89
C TYR A 385 -5.14 20.90 -20.54
N LEU A 386 -6.09 20.27 -21.25
CA LEU A 386 -5.87 18.99 -21.91
C LEU A 386 -4.79 19.10 -23.02
N ASN A 387 -4.91 20.11 -23.89
CA ASN A 387 -3.97 20.30 -25.00
C ASN A 387 -2.60 20.81 -24.54
N GLY A 388 -2.59 21.75 -23.60
CA GLY A 388 -1.38 22.49 -23.20
C GLY A 388 -0.57 21.79 -22.12
N GLU A 389 -1.22 21.35 -21.04
CA GLU A 389 -0.53 20.82 -19.86
C GLU A 389 -0.52 19.28 -19.81
N LEU A 390 -1.62 18.64 -20.23
CA LEU A 390 -1.71 17.17 -20.29
C LEU A 390 -1.24 16.59 -21.63
N LEU A 391 -0.99 17.45 -22.63
CA LEU A 391 -0.48 17.10 -23.95
C LEU A 391 -1.32 16.06 -24.73
N PHE A 392 -2.61 15.97 -24.43
CA PHE A 392 -3.57 15.18 -25.20
C PHE A 392 -4.32 16.11 -26.15
N THR A 393 -4.26 15.83 -27.44
CA THR A 393 -4.97 16.58 -28.48
C THR A 393 -5.88 15.65 -29.26
N SER A 394 -7.06 16.11 -29.64
CA SER A 394 -8.01 15.32 -30.44
C SER A 394 -8.48 16.11 -31.67
N THR A 395 -8.72 15.40 -32.77
CA THR A 395 -9.42 15.95 -33.94
C THR A 395 -10.94 15.98 -33.76
N SER A 396 -11.47 15.33 -32.71
CA SER A 396 -12.89 15.34 -32.37
C SER A 396 -13.24 16.49 -31.43
N ASN A 397 -14.49 16.95 -31.51
CA ASN A 397 -15.04 17.86 -30.50
C ASN A 397 -15.25 17.10 -29.19
N PHE A 398 -14.89 17.72 -28.07
CA PHE A 398 -15.23 17.17 -26.77
C PHE A 398 -16.71 17.37 -26.48
N VAL A 399 -17.35 16.37 -25.88
CA VAL A 399 -18.74 16.47 -25.41
C VAL A 399 -18.79 16.44 -23.90
N ASP A 400 -19.08 17.59 -23.30
CA ASP A 400 -19.33 17.71 -21.86
C ASP A 400 -20.69 17.14 -21.46
N LEU A 401 -21.75 17.48 -22.20
CA LEU A 401 -23.12 17.00 -22.00
C LEU A 401 -23.71 16.48 -23.31
N ASN A 402 -24.32 15.28 -23.27
CA ASN A 402 -25.01 14.67 -24.40
C ASN A 402 -26.50 14.51 -24.12
N ASP A 403 -27.30 15.49 -24.54
CA ASP A 403 -28.76 15.47 -24.40
C ASP A 403 -29.44 14.30 -25.12
N GLN A 404 -28.82 13.76 -26.17
CA GLN A 404 -29.37 12.57 -26.85
C GLN A 404 -29.23 11.33 -25.98
N ALA A 405 -28.13 11.19 -25.25
CA ALA A 405 -27.98 10.10 -24.30
C ALA A 405 -29.08 10.15 -23.23
N PHE A 406 -29.40 11.35 -22.72
CA PHE A 406 -30.54 11.54 -21.82
C PHE A 406 -31.88 11.19 -22.46
N GLN A 407 -32.14 11.66 -23.69
CA GLN A 407 -33.38 11.42 -24.42
C GLN A 407 -33.65 9.93 -24.67
N PHE A 408 -32.60 9.14 -24.94
CA PHE A 408 -32.70 7.72 -25.27
C PHE A 408 -32.36 6.81 -24.10
N TRP A 409 -32.24 7.35 -22.89
CA TRP A 409 -31.83 6.57 -21.73
C TRP A 409 -32.88 5.54 -21.31
N ASP A 410 -32.46 4.29 -21.20
CA ASP A 410 -33.27 3.24 -20.59
C ASP A 410 -33.21 3.34 -19.06
N PHE A 411 -34.27 3.88 -18.46
CA PHE A 411 -34.42 3.98 -17.01
C PHE A 411 -34.90 2.69 -16.34
N SER A 412 -35.21 1.64 -17.11
CA SER A 412 -35.58 0.36 -16.50
C SER A 412 -34.41 -0.22 -15.72
N HIS A 413 -34.72 -0.78 -14.55
CA HIS A 413 -33.72 -1.37 -13.67
C HIS A 413 -34.36 -2.47 -12.85
N THR A 414 -33.63 -3.58 -12.69
CA THR A 414 -34.01 -4.65 -11.77
C THR A 414 -33.03 -4.63 -10.62
N ASP A 415 -33.51 -4.31 -9.42
CA ASP A 415 -32.67 -4.26 -8.24
C ASP A 415 -32.24 -5.67 -7.79
N PRO A 416 -31.30 -5.79 -6.84
CA PRO A 416 -30.82 -7.10 -6.36
C PRO A 416 -31.88 -7.99 -5.70
N THR A 417 -33.05 -7.45 -5.36
CA THR A 417 -34.19 -8.22 -4.83
C THR A 417 -35.07 -8.80 -5.93
N GLY A 418 -34.82 -8.42 -7.19
CA GLY A 418 -35.65 -8.76 -8.34
C GLY A 418 -36.82 -7.80 -8.56
N ALA A 419 -36.88 -6.68 -7.83
CA ALA A 419 -37.90 -5.66 -8.05
C ALA A 419 -37.57 -4.88 -9.32
N VAL A 420 -38.54 -4.78 -10.21
CA VAL A 420 -38.36 -4.12 -11.52
C VAL A 420 -38.99 -2.74 -11.48
N GLN A 421 -38.17 -1.71 -11.59
CA GLN A 421 -38.63 -0.35 -11.82
C GLN A 421 -38.86 -0.16 -13.32
N LYS A 422 -40.03 0.38 -13.66
CA LYS A 422 -40.45 0.66 -15.04
C LYS A 422 -41.01 2.07 -15.10
N PRO A 423 -41.01 2.70 -16.29
CA PRO A 423 -41.72 3.96 -16.47
C PRO A 423 -43.13 3.88 -15.91
N ASP A 424 -43.61 4.98 -15.35
CA ASP A 424 -44.94 5.04 -14.77
C ASP A 424 -46.03 4.86 -15.85
N SER A 425 -47.31 4.92 -15.45
CA SER A 425 -48.43 4.76 -16.38
C SER A 425 -48.53 5.87 -17.45
N GLN A 426 -47.81 6.99 -17.27
CA GLN A 426 -47.71 8.11 -18.19
C GLN A 426 -46.45 8.05 -19.06
N GLY A 427 -45.58 7.05 -18.83
CA GLY A 427 -44.32 6.87 -19.54
C GLY A 427 -43.18 7.71 -18.96
N ASN A 428 -43.36 8.35 -17.79
CA ASN A 428 -42.29 9.09 -17.14
C ASN A 428 -41.24 8.11 -16.57
N PRO A 429 -39.94 8.45 -16.68
CA PRO A 429 -38.89 7.67 -16.04
C PRO A 429 -39.16 7.46 -14.55
N THR A 430 -38.93 6.23 -14.07
CA THR A 430 -38.79 5.96 -12.65
C THR A 430 -37.53 5.14 -12.42
N LEU A 431 -36.89 5.33 -11.27
CA LEU A 431 -35.66 4.63 -10.93
C LEU A 431 -35.50 4.62 -9.41
N TYR A 432 -35.12 3.50 -8.84
CA TYR A 432 -34.80 3.36 -7.42
C TYR A 432 -33.54 2.53 -7.29
N THR A 433 -32.47 3.13 -6.78
CA THR A 433 -31.15 2.45 -6.61
C THR A 433 -30.66 2.46 -5.17
N ALA A 434 -31.43 3.03 -4.23
CA ALA A 434 -31.13 2.87 -2.81
C ALA A 434 -31.28 1.40 -2.34
N GLY A 435 -32.02 0.58 -3.07
CA GLY A 435 -32.07 -0.88 -2.90
C GLY A 435 -30.72 -1.54 -3.18
N ASP A 436 -30.06 -1.18 -4.28
CA ASP A 436 -28.71 -1.63 -4.64
C ASP A 436 -27.69 -1.21 -3.59
N LEU A 437 -27.77 0.03 -3.12
CA LEU A 437 -26.90 0.52 -2.05
C LEU A 437 -27.09 -0.29 -0.77
N ALA A 438 -28.35 -0.53 -0.37
CA ALA A 438 -28.67 -1.35 0.79
C ALA A 438 -28.13 -2.78 0.63
N ALA A 439 -28.25 -3.36 -0.56
CA ALA A 439 -27.71 -4.69 -0.87
C ALA A 439 -26.18 -4.72 -0.79
N ALA A 440 -25.49 -3.74 -1.39
CA ALA A 440 -24.04 -3.63 -1.35
C ALA A 440 -23.50 -3.44 0.08
N MET A 441 -24.15 -2.57 0.87
CA MET A 441 -23.80 -2.36 2.28
C MET A 441 -24.13 -3.58 3.16
N ALA A 442 -25.17 -4.35 2.83
CA ALA A 442 -25.50 -5.57 3.54
C ALA A 442 -24.50 -6.69 3.24
N ALA A 443 -24.05 -6.80 1.99
CA ALA A 443 -23.06 -7.79 1.56
C ALA A 443 -21.65 -7.44 2.05
N ASN A 444 -21.31 -6.16 2.08
CA ASN A 444 -20.06 -5.65 2.63
C ASN A 444 -20.33 -4.74 3.83
N PRO A 445 -20.39 -5.30 5.06
CA PRO A 445 -20.70 -4.53 6.26
C PRO A 445 -19.57 -3.57 6.69
N ASP A 446 -18.44 -3.54 5.99
CA ASP A 446 -17.36 -2.58 6.20
C ASP A 446 -17.35 -1.45 5.15
N LEU A 447 -18.25 -1.50 4.16
CA LEU A 447 -18.40 -0.45 3.15
C LEU A 447 -18.82 0.86 3.82
N LEU A 448 -18.00 1.90 3.66
CA LEU A 448 -18.32 3.24 4.14
C LEU A 448 -18.98 4.08 3.05
N VAL A 449 -20.01 4.84 3.40
CA VAL A 449 -20.75 5.67 2.44
C VAL A 449 -20.84 7.10 2.96
N LEU A 450 -20.46 8.06 2.12
CA LEU A 450 -20.64 9.48 2.35
C LEU A 450 -21.64 10.03 1.33
N SER A 451 -22.81 10.46 1.79
CA SER A 451 -23.72 11.31 1.02
C SER A 451 -23.41 12.77 1.34
N ALA A 452 -23.07 13.56 0.32
CA ALA A 452 -22.70 14.96 0.43
C ALA A 452 -23.68 15.81 -0.39
N ASN A 453 -24.39 16.74 0.25
CA ASN A 453 -25.49 17.48 -0.39
C ASN A 453 -25.34 19.00 -0.18
N GLY A 454 -25.74 19.78 -1.17
CA GLY A 454 -25.85 21.23 -1.03
C GLY A 454 -27.20 21.65 -0.44
N PHE A 455 -27.22 22.62 0.48
CA PHE A 455 -28.47 23.19 0.98
C PHE A 455 -29.26 23.95 -0.09
N PHE A 456 -28.57 24.52 -1.08
CA PHE A 456 -29.15 25.35 -2.14
C PHE A 456 -29.34 24.60 -3.47
N ASP A 457 -29.28 23.27 -3.43
CA ASP A 457 -29.48 22.41 -4.61
C ASP A 457 -30.94 21.96 -4.71
N SER A 458 -31.67 22.50 -5.69
CA SER A 458 -33.06 22.11 -5.95
C SER A 458 -33.19 21.02 -7.02
N VAL A 459 -32.11 20.72 -7.74
CA VAL A 459 -32.04 19.57 -8.66
C VAL A 459 -31.94 18.28 -7.87
N THR A 460 -31.17 18.28 -6.78
CA THR A 460 -31.03 17.12 -5.88
C THR A 460 -31.25 17.55 -4.42
N PRO A 461 -32.52 17.75 -4.00
CA PRO A 461 -32.80 18.34 -2.70
C PRO A 461 -32.26 17.49 -1.55
N PHE A 462 -31.43 18.09 -0.69
CA PHE A 462 -30.73 17.38 0.39
C PHE A 462 -31.66 16.60 1.31
N HIS A 463 -32.86 17.14 1.58
CA HIS A 463 -33.85 16.49 2.43
C HIS A 463 -34.55 15.34 1.72
N GLN A 464 -34.78 15.42 0.41
CA GLN A 464 -35.27 14.29 -0.37
C GLN A 464 -34.26 13.14 -0.34
N THR A 465 -32.97 13.43 -0.57
CA THR A 465 -31.90 12.44 -0.46
C THR A 465 -31.89 11.77 0.91
N ARG A 466 -32.03 12.55 2.00
CA ARG A 466 -32.11 12.03 3.36
C ARG A 466 -33.30 11.09 3.55
N LEU A 467 -34.50 11.47 3.09
CA LEU A 467 -35.70 10.63 3.19
C LEU A 467 -35.51 9.30 2.45
N THR A 468 -34.96 9.32 1.24
CA THR A 468 -34.69 8.12 0.44
C THR A 468 -33.69 7.19 1.14
N LEU A 469 -32.58 7.74 1.67
CA LEU A 469 -31.56 6.97 2.38
C LEU A 469 -32.05 6.42 3.74
N GLU A 470 -32.88 7.16 4.46
CA GLU A 470 -33.50 6.68 5.70
C GLU A 470 -34.46 5.52 5.41
N ALA A 471 -35.23 5.62 4.32
CA ALA A 471 -36.20 4.61 3.90
C ALA A 471 -35.60 3.37 3.24
N MET A 472 -34.31 3.38 2.87
CA MET A 472 -33.68 2.23 2.19
C MET A 472 -33.79 0.94 3.02
N PRO A 473 -33.96 -0.25 2.40
CA PRO A 473 -34.25 -1.50 3.09
C PRO A 473 -33.03 -2.15 3.78
N LEU A 474 -32.24 -1.37 4.53
CA LEU A 474 -31.08 -1.84 5.30
C LEU A 474 -31.42 -1.99 6.80
N ALA A 475 -31.88 -3.17 7.21
CA ALA A 475 -32.31 -3.40 8.60
C ALA A 475 -31.13 -3.49 9.60
N ASN A 476 -29.94 -3.90 9.15
CA ASN A 476 -28.79 -4.05 10.03
C ASN A 476 -28.26 -2.69 10.50
N ALA A 477 -28.32 -2.43 11.80
CA ALA A 477 -27.91 -1.16 12.39
C ALA A 477 -26.40 -0.87 12.26
N ALA A 478 -25.54 -1.90 12.28
CA ALA A 478 -24.10 -1.73 12.16
C ALA A 478 -23.70 -1.32 10.74
N ALA A 479 -24.23 -2.00 9.72
CA ALA A 479 -24.03 -1.59 8.32
C ALA A 479 -24.61 -0.20 8.07
N ARG A 480 -25.80 0.11 8.59
CA ARG A 480 -26.41 1.45 8.46
C ARG A 480 -25.58 2.55 9.10
N ALA A 481 -24.85 2.28 10.18
CA ALA A 481 -23.96 3.25 10.82
C ALA A 481 -22.77 3.67 9.95
N ASN A 482 -22.46 2.93 8.88
CA ASN A 482 -21.42 3.30 7.92
C ASN A 482 -21.89 4.33 6.88
N LEU A 483 -23.19 4.64 6.83
CA LEU A 483 -23.72 5.72 6.01
C LEU A 483 -23.69 7.03 6.80
N SER A 484 -22.98 8.01 6.24
CA SER A 484 -22.95 9.39 6.73
C SER A 484 -23.61 10.32 5.73
N ILE A 485 -24.43 11.24 6.23
CA ILE A 485 -25.08 12.29 5.42
C ILE A 485 -24.53 13.63 5.89
N ARG A 486 -24.05 14.44 4.95
CA ARG A 486 -23.44 15.75 5.17
C ARG A 486 -24.09 16.77 4.26
N ASN A 487 -24.41 17.93 4.83
CA ASN A 487 -25.00 19.05 4.10
C ASN A 487 -24.07 20.25 4.20
N TYR A 488 -23.87 20.93 3.08
CA TYR A 488 -22.91 22.02 2.91
C TYR A 488 -23.65 23.31 2.53
N PRO A 489 -23.16 24.49 2.94
CA PRO A 489 -23.70 25.79 2.55
C PRO A 489 -23.33 26.14 1.09
N SER A 490 -23.63 25.22 0.17
CA SER A 490 -23.35 25.29 -1.27
C SER A 490 -24.53 24.72 -2.06
N GLY A 491 -24.46 24.83 -3.39
CA GLY A 491 -25.38 24.17 -4.32
C GLY A 491 -24.89 22.78 -4.74
N HIS A 492 -25.29 22.38 -5.95
CA HIS A 492 -25.08 21.06 -6.55
C HIS A 492 -23.61 20.70 -6.74
N MET A 493 -22.84 21.62 -7.31
CA MET A 493 -21.40 21.49 -7.45
C MET A 493 -20.72 22.03 -6.18
N ILE A 494 -20.85 21.28 -5.08
CA ILE A 494 -20.41 21.70 -3.73
C ILE A 494 -19.00 22.31 -3.74
N TYR A 495 -18.10 21.71 -4.52
CA TYR A 495 -16.70 22.08 -4.66
C TYR A 495 -16.42 23.44 -5.32
N LEU A 496 -17.41 24.08 -5.95
CA LEU A 496 -17.25 25.43 -6.50
C LEU A 496 -17.33 26.53 -5.42
N ASP A 497 -17.85 26.20 -4.25
CA ASP A 497 -17.76 27.02 -3.04
C ASP A 497 -16.47 26.65 -2.28
N GLY A 498 -15.61 27.62 -1.99
CA GLY A 498 -14.28 27.38 -1.43
C GLY A 498 -14.29 26.69 -0.06
N ASP A 499 -15.06 27.24 0.89
CA ASP A 499 -15.15 26.71 2.24
C ASP A 499 -15.82 25.34 2.26
N SER A 500 -16.89 25.16 1.46
CA SER A 500 -17.56 23.88 1.31
C SER A 500 -16.67 22.82 0.65
N ARG A 501 -15.84 23.19 -0.34
CA ARG A 501 -14.85 22.28 -0.93
C ARG A 501 -13.83 21.81 0.09
N THR A 502 -13.26 22.71 0.89
CA THR A 502 -12.30 22.36 1.93
C THR A 502 -12.95 21.47 3.01
N ALA A 503 -14.19 21.77 3.40
CA ALA A 503 -14.95 20.92 4.32
C ALA A 503 -15.20 19.52 3.73
N LEU A 504 -15.65 19.43 2.47
CA LEU A 504 -15.88 18.16 1.79
C LEU A 504 -14.59 17.36 1.60
N LYS A 505 -13.47 18.02 1.28
CA LYS A 505 -12.14 17.41 1.26
C LYS A 505 -11.78 16.82 2.62
N SER A 506 -12.06 17.50 3.73
CA SER A 506 -11.81 16.98 5.08
C SER A 506 -12.65 15.75 5.39
N ASP A 507 -13.93 15.75 5.02
CA ASP A 507 -14.81 14.60 5.20
C ASP A 507 -14.38 13.41 4.32
N LEU A 508 -13.96 13.66 3.08
CA LEU A 508 -13.34 12.65 2.21
C LEU A 508 -12.05 12.12 2.82
N ALA A 509 -11.14 12.97 3.28
CA ALA A 509 -9.93 12.51 3.96
C ALA A 509 -10.26 11.62 5.16
N THR A 510 -11.29 11.96 5.93
CA THR A 510 -11.78 11.15 7.06
C THR A 510 -12.36 9.81 6.59
N LEU A 511 -13.16 9.78 5.53
CA LEU A 511 -13.70 8.55 4.93
C LEU A 511 -12.57 7.62 4.49
N TYR A 512 -11.58 8.16 3.77
CA TYR A 512 -10.47 7.40 3.20
C TYR A 512 -9.56 6.90 4.32
N ASP A 513 -9.22 7.79 5.24
CA ASP A 513 -8.48 7.43 6.45
C ASP A 513 -9.26 6.40 7.26
N HIS A 514 -10.58 6.44 7.39
CA HIS A 514 -11.34 5.44 8.14
C HIS A 514 -11.39 4.10 7.42
N ALA A 515 -11.67 4.08 6.12
CA ALA A 515 -11.67 2.87 5.31
C ALA A 515 -10.29 2.21 5.29
N THR A 516 -9.23 3.01 5.11
CA THR A 516 -7.85 2.52 5.08
C THR A 516 -7.26 2.32 6.47
N ARG A 517 -7.74 3.00 7.53
CA ARG A 517 -7.46 2.66 8.94
C ARG A 517 -8.26 1.45 9.37
N THR A 518 -9.38 1.09 8.77
CA THR A 518 -10.07 -0.17 9.08
C THR A 518 -9.37 -1.32 8.36
N VAL A 519 -8.73 -1.08 7.22
CA VAL A 519 -7.76 -2.01 6.62
C VAL A 519 -6.45 -2.01 7.40
N VAL A 520 -5.86 -0.88 7.79
CA VAL A 520 -4.60 -0.80 8.54
C VAL A 520 -4.77 -1.14 10.01
N ALA A 521 -5.98 -1.04 10.58
CA ALA A 521 -6.33 -1.41 11.95
C ALA A 521 -7.18 -2.67 12.05
N ARG A 522 -7.72 -3.25 10.97
CA ARG A 522 -7.94 -4.71 10.89
C ARG A 522 -6.66 -5.41 10.48
N LEU A 523 -5.76 -4.84 9.71
CA LEU A 523 -4.40 -5.38 9.54
C LEU A 523 -3.63 -5.16 10.83
N ALA A 524 -3.82 -4.05 11.56
CA ALA A 524 -3.20 -3.87 12.87
C ALA A 524 -3.98 -4.54 13.99
N ARG A 525 -5.30 -4.83 13.89
CA ARG A 525 -6.07 -5.66 14.85
C ARG A 525 -6.10 -7.14 14.49
N MET A 526 -5.84 -7.54 13.25
CA MET A 526 -5.46 -8.90 12.87
C MET A 526 -3.98 -9.07 13.15
N ALA A 527 -3.14 -8.02 13.06
CA ALA A 527 -1.82 -8.03 13.69
C ALA A 527 -1.91 -7.89 15.22
N LEU A 528 -2.97 -7.31 15.83
CA LEU A 528 -3.18 -7.25 17.30
C LEU A 528 -3.85 -8.50 17.85
N ALA A 529 -4.73 -9.14 17.07
CA ALA A 529 -5.35 -10.40 17.38
C ALA A 529 -4.40 -11.56 17.06
N ALA A 530 -3.54 -11.41 16.03
CA ALA A 530 -2.32 -12.22 15.86
C ALA A 530 -1.24 -11.88 16.89
N ARG A 531 -1.28 -10.71 17.57
CA ARG A 531 -0.44 -10.44 18.76
C ARG A 531 -0.87 -11.22 19.99
N THR A 532 -1.90 -12.07 19.91
CA THR A 532 -2.04 -13.18 20.85
C THR A 532 -1.27 -14.37 20.30
N ILE A 533 0.04 -14.37 20.61
CA ILE A 533 1.04 -15.44 20.46
C ILE A 533 1.76 -15.51 19.09
N TRP A 534 2.69 -14.58 18.83
CA TRP A 534 3.91 -14.87 18.05
C TRP A 534 5.12 -14.37 18.85
N ARG A 535 6.13 -15.22 19.06
CA ARG A 535 7.37 -14.81 19.74
C ARG A 535 8.13 -13.85 18.82
N PRO A 536 8.55 -12.65 19.27
CA PRO A 536 9.44 -11.79 18.48
C PRO A 536 10.77 -12.50 18.23
N ILE A 537 11.49 -12.12 17.16
CA ILE A 537 12.88 -12.53 16.95
C ILE A 537 13.67 -12.15 18.21
N HIS A 538 14.43 -13.10 18.75
CA HIS A 538 15.06 -12.95 20.06
C HIS A 538 16.54 -13.33 20.02
N PRO A 539 17.34 -12.86 20.99
CA PRO A 539 18.74 -13.24 21.10
C PRO A 539 18.87 -14.70 21.57
N TYR A 540 19.96 -15.38 21.20
CA TYR A 540 20.25 -16.79 21.51
C TYR A 540 21.48 -16.94 22.41
N PHE A 541 21.48 -16.29 23.58
CA PHE A 541 22.47 -16.56 24.61
C PHE A 541 21.84 -17.13 25.87
N GLN A 542 22.67 -17.80 26.65
CA GLN A 542 22.29 -18.30 27.97
C GLN A 542 23.24 -17.77 29.04
N LEU A 543 22.69 -17.26 30.14
CA LEU A 543 23.46 -16.93 31.34
C LEU A 543 23.56 -18.16 32.23
N ARG A 544 24.75 -18.37 32.80
CA ARG A 544 24.93 -19.38 33.85
C ARG A 544 24.02 -19.08 35.05
N ARG A 545 23.07 -19.98 35.35
CA ARG A 545 22.12 -19.82 36.47
C ARG A 545 22.72 -20.30 37.80
N PRO A 546 22.71 -19.49 38.87
CA PRO A 546 23.10 -19.95 40.21
C PRO A 546 22.11 -21.02 40.71
N GLY A 547 22.60 -22.25 40.97
CA GLY A 547 21.81 -23.32 41.60
C GLY A 547 21.13 -24.32 40.65
N ALA A 548 21.35 -24.25 39.33
CA ALA A 548 20.92 -25.30 38.40
C ALA A 548 21.68 -26.61 38.64
N THR A 549 21.07 -27.76 38.36
CA THR A 549 21.74 -29.08 38.38
C THR A 549 22.84 -29.11 37.32
N ILE A 550 24.08 -28.88 37.75
CA ILE A 550 25.26 -28.89 36.88
C ILE A 550 25.61 -30.34 36.54
N ARG A 551 25.84 -30.66 35.26
CA ARG A 551 26.40 -31.96 34.85
C ARG A 551 27.71 -32.23 35.61
N PRO A 552 28.05 -33.48 35.98
CA PRO A 552 29.29 -33.79 36.70
C PRO A 552 30.56 -33.22 36.05
N ALA A 553 30.59 -33.14 34.72
CA ALA A 553 31.70 -32.59 33.93
C ALA A 553 31.87 -31.05 34.04
N ALA A 554 30.86 -30.31 34.53
CA ALA A 554 30.87 -28.85 34.65
C ALA A 554 30.90 -28.35 36.11
N ALA A 555 30.85 -29.25 37.10
CA ALA A 555 30.92 -28.88 38.51
C ALA A 555 32.28 -28.26 38.85
N GLY A 556 32.29 -26.97 39.23
CA GLY A 556 33.51 -26.22 39.54
C GLY A 556 34.29 -25.68 38.33
N ALA A 557 33.70 -25.71 37.12
CA ALA A 557 34.34 -25.18 35.92
C ALA A 557 34.32 -23.64 35.85
N GLU A 558 35.47 -23.07 35.50
CA GLU A 558 35.66 -21.64 35.20
C GLU A 558 35.29 -21.35 33.73
N PRO A 559 34.59 -20.24 33.41
CA PRO A 559 34.24 -19.87 32.03
C PRO A 559 35.49 -19.68 31.15
N TRP A 560 35.43 -20.12 29.90
CA TRP A 560 36.47 -19.92 28.89
C TRP A 560 36.78 -18.44 28.68
N GLU A 561 38.08 -18.15 28.67
CA GLU A 561 38.59 -17.00 27.95
C GLU A 561 38.60 -17.34 26.46
N VAL A 562 38.15 -16.42 25.60
CA VAL A 562 38.06 -16.68 24.15
C VAL A 562 39.41 -17.12 23.59
N ALA A 563 40.52 -16.52 24.04
CA ALA A 563 41.86 -16.88 23.58
C ALA A 563 42.27 -18.32 23.95
N ASP A 564 41.88 -18.80 25.14
CA ASP A 564 42.14 -20.17 25.57
C ASP A 564 41.30 -21.15 24.76
N LEU A 565 40.03 -20.81 24.49
CA LEU A 565 39.14 -21.65 23.69
C LEU A 565 39.62 -21.73 22.24
N CYS A 566 40.01 -20.61 21.65
CA CYS A 566 40.68 -20.57 20.36
C CYS A 566 41.89 -21.52 20.35
N ALA A 567 42.76 -21.45 21.37
CA ALA A 567 43.89 -22.38 21.46
C ALA A 567 43.44 -23.86 21.55
N ALA A 568 42.37 -24.17 22.30
CA ALA A 568 41.80 -25.51 22.38
C ALA A 568 41.21 -26.02 21.06
N TYR A 569 40.75 -25.11 20.19
CA TYR A 569 40.31 -25.39 18.82
C TYR A 569 41.43 -25.26 17.78
N PHE A 570 42.69 -25.20 18.20
CA PHE A 570 43.84 -25.05 17.30
C PHE A 570 43.69 -23.85 16.36
N TRP A 571 43.27 -22.68 16.89
CA TRP A 571 43.18 -21.46 16.10
C TRP A 571 44.53 -21.11 15.46
N PRO A 572 44.54 -20.65 14.18
CA PRO A 572 45.77 -20.12 13.59
C PRO A 572 46.21 -18.85 14.33
N ARG A 573 47.46 -18.42 14.14
CA ARG A 573 48.01 -17.18 14.75
C ARG A 573 48.71 -16.27 13.74
N THR A 574 48.66 -16.60 12.46
CA THR A 574 49.46 -15.98 11.40
C THR A 574 48.63 -15.56 10.19
N LEU A 575 47.31 -15.38 10.37
CA LEU A 575 46.45 -14.92 9.28
C LEU A 575 46.66 -13.42 9.01
N ALA A 576 46.42 -13.00 7.76
CA ALA A 576 46.72 -11.66 7.29
C ALA A 576 45.95 -10.55 8.04
N GLY A 577 44.69 -10.81 8.38
CA GLY A 577 43.76 -9.80 8.88
C GLY A 577 43.25 -8.86 7.78
N ASP A 578 42.68 -7.73 8.19
CA ASP A 578 42.07 -6.66 7.38
C ASP A 578 40.64 -6.90 6.90
N GLY A 579 40.04 -8.05 7.23
CA GLY A 579 38.62 -8.29 6.98
C GLY A 579 37.69 -7.47 7.88
N VAL A 580 36.54 -7.08 7.36
CA VAL A 580 35.50 -6.32 8.07
C VAL A 580 34.36 -7.24 8.50
N ILE A 581 34.06 -7.21 9.79
CA ILE A 581 33.00 -8.00 10.43
C ILE A 581 31.73 -7.17 10.52
N ALA A 582 30.63 -7.64 9.93
CA ALA A 582 29.29 -7.15 10.23
C ALA A 582 28.70 -7.96 11.40
N ILE A 583 28.04 -7.26 12.33
CA ILE A 583 27.21 -7.85 13.39
C ILE A 583 25.83 -7.22 13.25
N VAL A 584 24.77 -8.01 13.23
CA VAL A 584 23.38 -7.49 13.12
C VAL A 584 22.69 -7.65 14.46
N GLU A 585 22.18 -6.54 14.99
CA GLU A 585 21.55 -6.45 16.30
C GLU A 585 20.13 -5.90 16.19
N LEU A 586 19.16 -6.53 16.86
CA LEU A 586 17.74 -6.17 16.77
C LEU A 586 17.24 -5.43 18.01
N GLY A 587 18.14 -5.14 18.96
CA GLY A 587 17.89 -4.36 20.17
C GLY A 587 19.12 -4.30 21.08
N GLY A 588 19.02 -3.52 22.17
CA GLY A 588 20.11 -3.37 23.15
C GLY A 588 21.17 -2.35 22.75
N GLY A 589 22.36 -2.48 23.33
CA GLY A 589 23.49 -1.60 23.07
C GLY A 589 24.80 -2.14 23.64
N TRP A 590 25.91 -1.53 23.24
CA TRP A 590 27.23 -1.74 23.83
C TRP A 590 27.75 -0.43 24.42
N VAL A 591 28.66 -0.53 25.39
CA VAL A 591 29.33 0.64 25.98
C VAL A 591 30.85 0.57 25.77
N PRO A 592 31.52 1.68 25.41
CA PRO A 592 32.96 1.67 25.13
C PRO A 592 33.84 1.16 26.27
N SER A 593 33.44 1.40 27.51
CA SER A 593 34.16 0.97 28.72
C SER A 593 34.24 -0.54 28.88
N ASP A 594 33.19 -1.28 28.50
CA ASP A 594 33.19 -2.75 28.58
C ASP A 594 34.18 -3.34 27.57
N ILE A 595 34.24 -2.75 26.37
CA ILE A 595 35.22 -3.11 25.35
C ILE A 595 36.64 -2.76 25.84
N ASP A 596 36.85 -1.62 26.50
CA ASP A 596 38.17 -1.24 27.03
C ASP A 596 38.61 -2.21 28.13
N GLU A 597 37.69 -2.54 29.04
CA GLU A 597 37.94 -3.47 30.13
C GLU A 597 38.24 -4.88 29.61
N TYR A 598 37.43 -5.39 28.69
CA TYR A 598 37.58 -6.74 28.17
C TYR A 598 38.92 -6.93 27.45
N PHE A 599 39.22 -6.08 26.47
CA PHE A 599 40.42 -6.20 25.64
C PHE A 599 41.68 -5.75 26.42
N GLY A 600 41.58 -4.70 27.25
CA GLY A 600 42.68 -4.19 28.06
C GLY A 600 43.18 -5.19 29.10
N LYS A 601 42.28 -5.84 29.85
CA LYS A 601 42.66 -6.88 30.85
C LYS A 601 43.34 -8.09 30.20
N ARG A 602 43.04 -8.36 28.93
CA ARG A 602 43.54 -9.52 28.18
C ARG A 602 44.77 -9.24 27.32
N GLY A 603 45.23 -7.98 27.28
CA GLY A 603 46.34 -7.57 26.42
C GLY A 603 46.04 -7.76 24.92
N LEU A 604 44.77 -7.73 24.53
CA LEU A 604 44.33 -7.85 23.14
C LEU A 604 44.12 -6.45 22.53
N PRO A 605 44.35 -6.28 21.22
CA PRO A 605 44.08 -5.01 20.55
C PRO A 605 42.59 -4.64 20.62
N ARG A 606 42.28 -3.39 20.98
CA ARG A 606 40.91 -2.88 21.01
C ARG A 606 40.34 -2.82 19.57
N PRO A 607 39.14 -3.39 19.30
CA PRO A 607 38.54 -3.33 17.98
C PRO A 607 38.06 -1.92 17.62
N ALA A 608 38.03 -1.62 16.32
CA ALA A 608 37.33 -0.46 15.78
C ALA A 608 35.88 -0.83 15.51
N ILE A 609 34.92 -0.11 16.12
CA ILE A 609 33.49 -0.40 16.03
C ILE A 609 32.77 0.83 15.47
N ALA A 610 31.90 0.61 14.47
CA ALA A 610 31.03 1.65 13.92
C ALA A 610 29.57 1.16 13.89
N ASP A 611 28.65 2.01 14.32
CA ASP A 611 27.22 1.71 14.31
C ASP A 611 26.58 2.17 12.98
N VAL A 612 25.71 1.33 12.41
CA VAL A 612 24.97 1.57 11.17
C VAL A 612 23.48 1.40 11.44
N SER A 613 22.69 2.44 11.23
CA SER A 613 21.23 2.40 11.44
C SER A 613 20.51 1.81 10.23
N ILE A 614 19.65 0.81 10.45
CA ILE A 614 18.72 0.30 9.43
C ILE A 614 17.36 0.96 9.62
N GLY A 615 16.86 1.65 8.58
CA GLY A 615 15.56 2.35 8.62
C GLY A 615 15.59 3.74 9.25
N GLY A 616 16.77 4.28 9.59
CA GLY A 616 16.97 5.69 9.95
C GLY A 616 16.58 6.10 11.38
N ALA A 617 16.09 5.17 12.21
CA ALA A 617 15.67 5.43 13.59
C ALA A 617 16.29 4.48 14.65
N ASN A 618 16.84 3.34 14.24
CA ASN A 618 17.40 2.35 15.15
C ASN A 618 18.86 2.68 15.49
N THR A 619 19.18 2.75 16.77
CA THR A 619 20.51 3.12 17.28
C THR A 619 20.83 2.32 18.56
N PRO A 620 22.11 2.17 18.95
CA PRO A 620 22.47 1.51 20.20
C PRO A 620 21.76 2.18 21.38
N ASN A 621 21.07 1.39 22.20
CA ASN A 621 20.35 1.87 23.38
C ASN A 621 20.63 0.96 24.59
N PRO A 622 21.83 1.06 25.19
CA PRO A 622 22.21 0.23 26.32
C PRO A 622 21.33 0.53 27.54
N SER A 623 20.77 -0.51 28.13
CA SER A 623 19.86 -0.45 29.28
C SER A 623 20.54 -0.09 30.60
N GLY A 624 21.86 -0.30 30.70
CA GLY A 624 22.62 -0.13 31.95
C GLY A 624 22.47 -1.29 32.95
N ASP A 625 21.71 -2.34 32.61
CA ASP A 625 21.50 -3.51 33.45
C ASP A 625 22.33 -4.70 32.94
N PRO A 626 23.31 -5.23 33.72
CA PRO A 626 24.13 -6.38 33.34
C PRO A 626 23.35 -7.70 33.21
N SER A 627 22.08 -7.73 33.61
CA SER A 627 21.15 -8.86 33.40
C SER A 627 20.18 -8.66 32.25
N SER A 628 20.25 -7.51 31.55
CA SER A 628 19.43 -7.20 30.39
C SER A 628 19.70 -8.15 29.23
N ASN A 629 18.63 -8.66 28.63
CA ASN A 629 18.70 -9.66 27.56
C ASN A 629 19.52 -9.13 26.35
N PRO A 630 19.14 -8.02 25.70
CA PRO A 630 19.80 -7.63 24.46
C PRO A 630 21.20 -7.01 24.63
N ASP A 631 21.54 -6.34 25.74
CA ASP A 631 22.89 -5.79 25.93
C ASP A 631 23.95 -6.89 26.11
N GLY A 632 23.57 -8.00 26.76
CA GLY A 632 24.43 -9.16 26.93
C GLY A 632 24.78 -9.83 25.60
N GLU A 633 23.81 -9.94 24.70
CA GLU A 633 24.01 -10.45 23.33
C GLU A 633 24.99 -9.57 22.54
N VAL A 634 24.73 -8.26 22.48
CA VAL A 634 25.59 -7.31 21.75
C VAL A 634 27.03 -7.36 22.28
N ALA A 635 27.19 -7.42 23.60
CA ALA A 635 28.51 -7.51 24.22
C ALA A 635 29.22 -8.84 23.91
N LEU A 636 28.50 -9.96 23.97
CA LEU A 636 28.99 -11.30 23.61
C LEU A 636 29.50 -11.31 22.17
N ASP A 637 28.67 -10.88 21.22
CA ASP A 637 28.96 -10.87 19.78
C ASP A 637 30.22 -10.07 19.46
N ILE A 638 30.31 -8.83 19.96
CA ILE A 638 31.46 -7.95 19.73
C ILE A 638 32.73 -8.55 20.36
N GLN A 639 32.67 -8.99 21.62
CA GLN A 639 33.86 -9.42 22.36
C GLN A 639 34.41 -10.75 21.84
N VAL A 640 33.53 -11.70 21.50
CA VAL A 640 33.93 -12.99 20.93
C VAL A 640 34.51 -12.82 19.52
N ALA A 641 33.82 -12.10 18.63
CA ALA A 641 34.28 -11.91 17.26
C ALA A 641 35.64 -11.20 17.19
N ALA A 642 35.79 -10.08 17.92
CA ALA A 642 37.03 -9.33 17.92
C ALA A 642 38.18 -10.06 18.62
N ALA A 643 37.92 -10.83 19.69
CA ALA A 643 38.97 -11.64 20.33
C ALA A 643 39.43 -12.80 19.42
N ALA A 644 38.49 -13.52 18.80
CA ALA A 644 38.80 -14.60 17.88
C ALA A 644 39.62 -14.12 16.67
N TYR A 645 39.27 -12.96 16.11
CA TYR A 645 40.04 -12.29 15.07
C TYR A 645 41.43 -11.88 15.57
N SER A 646 41.52 -11.29 16.76
CA SER A 646 42.79 -10.81 17.33
C SER A 646 43.76 -11.96 17.62
N VAL A 647 43.26 -13.11 18.08
CA VAL A 647 44.07 -14.31 18.29
C VAL A 647 44.63 -14.84 16.97
N ALA A 648 43.85 -14.76 15.89
CA ALA A 648 44.23 -15.24 14.56
C ALA A 648 45.27 -14.37 13.85
N THR A 649 45.30 -13.07 14.15
CA THR A 649 46.04 -12.06 13.37
C THR A 649 47.07 -11.27 14.18
N GLY A 650 46.92 -11.21 15.50
CA GLY A 650 47.62 -10.26 16.37
C GLY A 650 47.19 -8.80 16.17
N ARG A 651 46.10 -8.52 15.43
CA ARG A 651 45.65 -7.18 15.04
C ARG A 651 44.26 -6.87 15.60
N ALA A 652 43.91 -5.59 15.65
CA ALA A 652 42.55 -5.15 15.98
C ALA A 652 41.55 -5.50 14.87
N ALA A 653 40.37 -5.99 15.27
CA ALA A 653 39.27 -6.23 14.34
C ALA A 653 38.60 -4.92 13.92
N THR A 654 38.01 -4.89 12.72
CA THR A 654 37.10 -3.84 12.28
C THR A 654 35.68 -4.40 12.27
N ILE A 655 34.79 -3.80 13.05
CA ILE A 655 33.40 -4.23 13.25
C ILE A 655 32.46 -3.10 12.82
N ARG A 656 31.40 -3.47 12.08
CA ARG A 656 30.22 -2.63 11.85
C ARG A 656 29.00 -3.30 12.45
N VAL A 657 28.32 -2.60 13.36
CA VAL A 657 27.11 -3.10 14.03
C VAL A 657 25.88 -2.50 13.34
N TYR A 658 25.07 -3.35 12.70
CA TYR A 658 23.88 -2.95 11.96
C TYR A 658 22.64 -3.11 12.84
N TRP A 659 22.04 -1.98 13.19
CA TRP A 659 20.90 -1.89 14.10
C TRP A 659 19.58 -2.05 13.34
N ALA A 660 19.03 -3.25 13.37
CA ALA A 660 17.73 -3.66 12.84
C ALA A 660 16.62 -3.50 13.91
N ASP A 661 15.35 -3.74 13.55
CA ASP A 661 14.22 -3.67 14.49
C ASP A 661 13.63 -5.09 14.70
N ALA A 662 13.68 -5.61 15.93
CA ALA A 662 13.07 -6.89 16.30
C ALA A 662 11.58 -7.02 15.96
N ARG A 663 10.89 -5.89 15.74
CA ARG A 663 9.47 -5.83 15.39
C ARG A 663 9.23 -5.77 13.88
N ASP A 664 10.24 -5.45 13.09
CA ASP A 664 10.22 -5.51 11.63
C ASP A 664 11.08 -6.68 11.15
N TRP A 665 10.43 -7.81 10.86
CA TRP A 665 11.10 -9.03 10.44
C TRP A 665 11.83 -8.90 9.09
N SER A 666 11.52 -7.87 8.30
CA SER A 666 12.24 -7.58 7.05
C SER A 666 13.55 -6.82 7.28
N SER A 667 13.73 -6.22 8.47
CA SER A 667 14.89 -5.39 8.78
C SER A 667 16.19 -6.20 8.87
N MET A 668 16.14 -7.47 9.28
CA MET A 668 17.32 -8.36 9.27
C MET A 668 17.82 -8.64 7.85
N ALA A 669 16.92 -8.92 6.90
CA ALA A 669 17.30 -9.08 5.48
C ALA A 669 17.90 -7.78 4.90
N THR A 670 17.35 -6.64 5.33
CA THR A 670 17.86 -5.31 4.96
C THR A 670 19.26 -5.07 5.55
N ALA A 671 19.50 -5.47 6.80
CA ALA A 671 20.80 -5.37 7.47
C ALA A 671 21.88 -6.21 6.76
N ILE A 672 21.56 -7.47 6.38
CA ILE A 672 22.47 -8.33 5.60
C ILE A 672 22.82 -7.66 4.26
N SER A 673 21.82 -7.09 3.59
CA SER A 673 22.02 -6.42 2.30
C SER A 673 22.87 -5.16 2.44
N ALA A 674 22.64 -4.37 3.49
CA ALA A 674 23.44 -3.20 3.81
C ALA A 674 24.89 -3.58 4.10
N ALA A 675 25.12 -4.61 4.93
CA ALA A 675 26.46 -5.12 5.23
C ALA A 675 27.24 -5.58 3.99
N ALA A 676 26.57 -6.26 3.06
CA ALA A 676 27.16 -6.65 1.80
C ALA A 676 27.55 -5.43 0.95
N ALA A 677 26.66 -4.44 0.84
CA ALA A 677 26.89 -3.21 0.08
C ALA A 677 28.03 -2.37 0.66
N ASP A 678 28.15 -2.38 1.98
CA ASP A 678 29.19 -1.71 2.77
C ASP A 678 30.58 -2.35 2.66
N GLY A 679 30.66 -3.50 1.97
CA GLY A 679 31.90 -4.21 1.69
C GLY A 679 32.36 -5.13 2.81
N CYS A 680 31.50 -5.52 3.75
CA CYS A 680 31.88 -6.46 4.80
C CYS A 680 32.26 -7.85 4.21
N ASP A 681 33.21 -8.53 4.86
CA ASP A 681 33.70 -9.86 4.45
C ASP A 681 32.91 -10.98 5.10
N VAL A 682 32.44 -10.74 6.32
CA VAL A 682 31.61 -11.67 7.10
C VAL A 682 30.47 -10.93 7.78
N CYS A 683 29.38 -11.64 8.04
CA CYS A 683 28.24 -11.18 8.83
C CYS A 683 27.91 -12.22 9.89
N SER A 684 27.82 -11.80 11.16
CA SER A 684 27.38 -12.61 12.29
C SER A 684 25.93 -12.26 12.65
N LEU A 685 25.10 -13.27 12.86
CA LEU A 685 23.70 -13.17 13.27
C LEU A 685 23.46 -14.05 14.50
N SER A 686 23.22 -13.43 15.65
CA SER A 686 22.93 -14.10 16.92
C SER A 686 21.46 -13.98 17.34
N TRP A 687 20.59 -13.74 16.36
CA TRP A 687 19.16 -13.51 16.53
C TRP A 687 18.37 -14.38 15.57
N GLY A 688 17.30 -15.00 16.05
CA GLY A 688 16.43 -15.83 15.22
C GLY A 688 15.15 -16.26 15.94
N THR A 689 14.42 -17.14 15.27
CA THR A 689 13.31 -17.94 15.80
C THR A 689 12.95 -19.03 14.78
N ASP A 690 12.17 -20.03 15.20
CA ASP A 690 11.63 -21.12 14.36
C ASP A 690 11.20 -20.60 12.99
N GLU A 691 11.74 -21.20 11.92
CA GLU A 691 11.41 -20.84 10.54
C GLU A 691 9.91 -20.89 10.25
N ALA A 692 9.12 -21.70 10.98
CA ALA A 692 7.68 -21.70 10.87
C ALA A 692 7.07 -20.36 11.32
N ASN A 693 7.66 -19.68 12.30
CA ASN A 693 7.26 -18.33 12.71
C ASN A 693 7.59 -17.30 11.62
N TRP A 694 8.70 -17.47 10.90
CA TRP A 694 9.03 -16.62 9.75
C TRP A 694 8.04 -16.78 8.60
N LYS A 695 7.67 -18.02 8.29
CA LYS A 695 6.62 -18.32 7.32
C LYS A 695 5.29 -17.72 7.76
N ALA A 696 4.88 -17.94 9.00
CA ALA A 696 3.63 -17.42 9.53
C ALA A 696 3.59 -15.89 9.57
N ALA A 697 4.68 -15.23 9.98
CA ALA A 697 4.83 -13.77 9.95
C ALA A 697 4.78 -13.24 8.51
N GLY A 698 5.40 -13.96 7.57
CA GLY A 698 5.35 -13.62 6.15
C GLY A 698 3.94 -13.73 5.58
N GLU A 699 3.27 -14.87 5.79
CA GLU A 699 1.89 -15.10 5.38
C GLU A 699 0.95 -14.03 5.97
N ALA A 700 1.15 -13.66 7.25
CA ALA A 700 0.39 -12.60 7.91
C ALA A 700 0.66 -11.20 7.32
N ALA A 701 1.88 -10.94 6.82
CA ALA A 701 2.27 -9.68 6.19
C ALA A 701 2.01 -9.66 4.67
N GLY A 702 1.54 -10.76 4.06
CA GLY A 702 1.44 -10.89 2.61
C GLY A 702 2.81 -10.90 1.89
N LEU A 703 3.87 -11.30 2.60
CA LEU A 703 5.25 -11.33 2.12
C LEU A 703 5.86 -12.72 2.29
N ASP A 704 6.85 -13.07 1.48
CA ASP A 704 7.71 -14.21 1.79
C ASP A 704 8.96 -13.73 2.54
N LEU A 705 8.86 -13.63 3.87
CA LEU A 705 9.97 -13.12 4.71
C LEU A 705 11.15 -14.11 4.74
N ALA A 706 10.88 -15.40 4.71
CA ALA A 706 11.91 -16.43 4.67
C ALA A 706 12.70 -16.35 3.35
N GLU A 707 12.02 -16.23 2.20
CA GLU A 707 12.71 -16.03 0.92
C GLU A 707 13.39 -14.66 0.82
N ARG A 708 12.86 -13.60 1.44
CA ARG A 708 13.55 -12.29 1.47
C ARG A 708 14.89 -12.38 2.21
N LEU A 709 14.91 -13.01 3.38
CA LEU A 709 16.14 -13.25 4.13
C LEU A 709 17.09 -14.16 3.35
N ASN A 710 16.57 -15.25 2.78
CA ASN A 710 17.33 -16.19 1.96
C ASN A 710 17.94 -15.51 0.71
N ALA A 711 17.19 -14.61 0.06
CA ALA A 711 17.64 -13.83 -1.09
C ALA A 711 18.73 -12.82 -0.71
N ALA A 712 18.60 -12.15 0.44
CA ALA A 712 19.63 -11.27 0.98
C ALA A 712 20.93 -12.04 1.28
N ALA A 713 20.83 -13.20 1.94
CA ALA A 713 21.96 -14.08 2.21
C ALA A 713 22.60 -14.62 0.91
N ARG A 714 21.78 -14.99 -0.08
CA ARG A 714 22.25 -15.37 -1.43
C ARG A 714 23.01 -14.25 -2.12
N ALA A 715 22.51 -13.01 -2.05
CA ALA A 715 23.16 -11.85 -2.64
C ALA A 715 24.47 -11.50 -1.91
N ALA A 716 24.48 -11.57 -0.57
CA ALA A 716 25.68 -11.44 0.25
C ALA A 716 26.75 -12.47 -0.15
N ALA A 717 26.38 -13.75 -0.24
CA ALA A 717 27.27 -14.82 -0.68
C ALA A 717 27.79 -14.60 -2.11
N ALA A 718 26.94 -14.13 -3.03
CA ALA A 718 27.33 -13.77 -4.39
C ALA A 718 28.32 -12.59 -4.42
N SER A 719 28.23 -11.65 -3.47
CA SER A 719 29.20 -10.57 -3.29
C SER A 719 30.49 -11.00 -2.60
N GLY A 720 30.57 -12.26 -2.18
CA GLY A 720 31.69 -12.87 -1.46
C GLY A 720 31.68 -12.67 0.06
N MET A 721 30.65 -12.04 0.61
CA MET A 721 30.44 -11.95 2.06
C MET A 721 29.89 -13.29 2.60
N THR A 722 30.46 -13.78 3.70
CA THR A 722 29.98 -15.00 4.37
C THR A 722 29.01 -14.65 5.50
N VAL A 723 27.87 -15.31 5.61
CA VAL A 723 26.92 -15.10 6.71
C VAL A 723 26.93 -16.30 7.65
N PHE A 724 27.18 -16.08 8.93
CA PHE A 724 27.09 -17.06 10.02
C PHE A 724 25.89 -16.75 10.90
N ALA A 725 25.14 -17.78 11.31
CA ALA A 725 23.99 -17.61 12.20
C ALA A 725 23.94 -18.66 13.29
N ALA A 726 23.64 -18.24 14.52
CA ALA A 726 23.32 -19.12 15.64
C ALA A 726 22.15 -20.06 15.27
N SER A 727 22.24 -21.36 15.59
CA SER A 727 21.21 -22.34 15.22
C SER A 727 20.07 -22.50 16.23
N GLY A 728 20.08 -21.71 17.31
CA GLY A 728 19.06 -21.70 18.36
C GLY A 728 19.54 -22.36 19.66
N ASP A 729 18.88 -21.99 20.76
CA ASP A 729 19.22 -22.45 22.13
C ASP A 729 18.10 -23.25 22.80
N ASN A 730 17.06 -23.61 22.04
CA ASN A 730 15.88 -24.30 22.53
C ASN A 730 15.81 -25.78 22.10
N ASN A 731 16.96 -26.43 22.01
CA ASN A 731 17.10 -27.81 21.53
C ASN A 731 16.41 -27.98 20.15
N SER A 732 16.15 -29.22 19.75
CA SER A 732 15.52 -29.57 18.47
C SER A 732 14.13 -28.98 18.19
N SER A 733 13.40 -28.45 19.17
CA SER A 733 12.09 -27.82 18.92
C SER A 733 12.17 -26.34 18.58
N ASP A 734 13.27 -25.67 18.92
CA ASP A 734 13.42 -24.23 18.71
C ASP A 734 12.26 -23.37 19.30
N GLY A 735 11.63 -23.84 20.38
CA GLY A 735 10.45 -23.20 20.97
C GLY A 735 9.15 -23.34 20.15
N GLY A 736 9.20 -24.06 19.03
CA GLY A 736 8.07 -24.34 18.14
C GLY A 736 7.14 -25.44 18.65
N PRO A 737 6.00 -25.66 17.96
CA PRO A 737 4.93 -26.56 18.41
C PRO A 737 5.24 -28.05 18.22
N THR A 738 6.30 -28.39 17.48
CA THR A 738 6.71 -29.78 17.24
C THR A 738 8.07 -30.06 17.91
N PRO A 739 8.46 -31.33 18.14
CA PRO A 739 9.77 -31.63 18.73
C PRO A 739 10.94 -31.47 17.74
N ALA A 740 10.69 -31.07 16.48
CA ALA A 740 11.71 -30.97 15.43
C ALA A 740 11.44 -29.76 14.52
N ASN A 741 11.88 -28.58 14.94
CA ASN A 741 11.87 -27.35 14.16
C ASN A 741 13.31 -26.80 14.07
N VAL A 742 13.55 -25.86 13.15
CA VAL A 742 14.88 -25.27 12.96
C VAL A 742 14.79 -23.76 12.88
N ASP A 743 15.82 -23.10 13.38
CA ASP A 743 15.91 -21.65 13.42
C ASP A 743 16.18 -21.03 12.04
N LEU A 744 15.54 -19.88 11.76
CA LEU A 744 15.97 -18.96 10.70
C LEU A 744 16.50 -17.68 11.37
N PRO A 745 17.74 -17.24 11.04
CA PRO A 745 18.44 -17.36 9.75
C PRO A 745 19.23 -18.65 9.48
N ALA A 746 19.53 -19.49 10.48
CA ALA A 746 20.43 -20.63 10.30
C ALA A 746 19.95 -21.68 9.27
N SER A 747 18.65 -21.81 9.05
CA SER A 747 18.08 -22.75 8.08
C SER A 747 18.19 -22.31 6.62
N SER A 748 18.57 -21.06 6.34
CA SER A 748 18.87 -20.63 4.96
C SER A 748 20.06 -21.42 4.38
N PRO A 749 19.97 -21.94 3.13
CA PRO A 749 21.09 -22.61 2.47
C PRO A 749 22.31 -21.71 2.16
N PHE A 750 22.17 -20.40 2.26
CA PHE A 750 23.24 -19.41 2.00
C PHE A 750 23.85 -18.83 3.27
N VAL A 751 23.40 -19.32 4.43
CA VAL A 751 23.92 -18.99 5.76
C VAL A 751 24.61 -20.23 6.31
N VAL A 752 25.76 -20.06 6.97
CA VAL A 752 26.42 -21.13 7.73
C VAL A 752 25.76 -21.19 9.11
N GLY A 753 24.99 -22.25 9.37
CA GLY A 753 24.35 -22.48 10.67
C GLY A 753 25.36 -22.96 11.71
N CYS A 754 25.36 -22.32 12.88
CA CYS A 754 26.33 -22.50 13.95
C CYS A 754 25.66 -23.09 15.21
N GLY A 755 25.88 -24.37 15.47
CA GLY A 755 25.37 -25.07 16.66
C GLY A 755 26.34 -25.14 17.81
N GLY A 756 25.96 -25.89 18.84
CA GLY A 756 26.53 -25.82 20.17
C GLY A 756 27.04 -27.16 20.73
N THR A 757 28.20 -27.09 21.38
CA THR A 757 28.81 -28.20 22.13
C THR A 757 29.06 -27.82 23.59
N SER A 758 29.27 -28.83 24.44
CA SER A 758 29.86 -28.69 25.76
C SER A 758 31.35 -29.06 25.67
N LYS A 759 32.26 -28.08 25.71
CA LYS A 759 33.73 -28.28 25.64
C LYS A 759 34.40 -28.14 27.02
N PRO A 760 34.89 -29.22 27.64
CA PRO A 760 35.63 -29.14 28.89
C PRO A 760 37.05 -28.55 28.70
N ARG A 761 37.50 -27.71 29.64
CA ARG A 761 38.86 -27.10 29.67
C ARG A 761 40.01 -28.08 29.87
N GLY A 762 39.77 -29.24 30.48
CA GLY A 762 40.81 -30.19 30.93
C GLY A 762 41.12 -31.36 30.00
N GLY A 763 40.69 -31.34 28.73
CA GLY A 763 40.96 -32.44 27.78
C GLY A 763 39.95 -33.60 27.82
N GLY A 764 38.72 -33.35 28.29
CA GLY A 764 37.61 -34.30 28.18
C GLY A 764 36.95 -34.32 26.80
N GLU A 765 36.14 -35.37 26.56
CA GLU A 765 35.32 -35.51 25.36
C GLU A 765 34.40 -34.29 25.19
N GLU A 766 34.35 -33.74 23.97
CA GLU A 766 33.41 -32.70 23.59
C GLU A 766 32.11 -33.37 23.15
N THR A 767 30.97 -32.90 23.68
CA THR A 767 29.65 -33.53 23.47
C THR A 767 28.63 -32.50 23.00
N VAL A 768 27.48 -32.94 22.50
CA VAL A 768 26.35 -32.03 22.18
C VAL A 768 25.97 -31.22 23.41
N TRP A 769 25.80 -29.90 23.24
CA TRP A 769 25.28 -29.05 24.30
C TRP A 769 23.79 -29.33 24.50
N ASN A 770 23.45 -29.91 25.66
CA ASN A 770 22.08 -30.12 26.11
C ASN A 770 22.04 -30.26 27.64
N ASN A 771 21.59 -29.23 28.32
CA ASN A 771 21.55 -29.18 29.79
C ASN A 771 20.32 -29.89 30.38
N ASP A 772 19.38 -30.34 29.55
CA ASP A 772 18.16 -31.04 29.94
C ASP A 772 17.80 -32.17 28.94
N PRO A 773 18.58 -33.27 28.95
CA PRO A 773 18.38 -34.42 28.06
C PRO A 773 16.95 -34.95 28.05
N GLY A 774 16.43 -35.23 26.85
CA GLY A 774 15.07 -35.73 26.64
C GLY A 774 13.98 -34.66 26.58
N ASN A 775 14.31 -33.37 26.72
CA ASN A 775 13.39 -32.26 26.47
C ASN A 775 13.72 -31.59 25.12
N PRO A 776 12.90 -31.79 24.07
CA PRO A 776 13.09 -31.12 22.79
C PRO A 776 12.98 -29.60 22.84
N ASN A 777 12.35 -29.02 23.86
CA ASN A 777 12.23 -27.57 24.09
C ASN A 777 13.04 -27.13 25.32
N GLY A 778 14.28 -27.57 25.32
CA GLY A 778 15.19 -27.44 26.45
C GLY A 778 16.19 -26.30 26.36
N ASP A 779 17.27 -26.43 27.10
CA ASP A 779 18.44 -25.57 27.14
C ASP A 779 19.60 -26.30 26.45
N GLY A 780 19.75 -26.10 25.14
CA GLY A 780 20.71 -26.83 24.33
C GLY A 780 20.66 -26.43 22.86
N THR A 781 21.60 -26.96 22.07
CA THR A 781 21.77 -26.54 20.67
C THR A 781 20.54 -26.85 19.81
N GLY A 782 20.08 -25.85 19.08
CA GLY A 782 19.11 -26.03 18.01
C GLY A 782 19.70 -26.84 16.86
N GLY A 783 18.86 -27.58 16.15
CA GLY A 783 19.27 -28.43 15.04
C GLY A 783 18.22 -29.44 14.61
N GLY A 784 18.19 -29.76 13.32
CA GLY A 784 17.14 -30.52 12.67
C GLY A 784 17.15 -30.39 11.15
N TYR A 785 15.97 -30.42 10.53
CA TYR A 785 15.81 -30.23 9.09
C TYR A 785 14.76 -29.18 8.79
N SER A 786 15.10 -28.27 7.88
CA SER A 786 14.18 -27.26 7.38
C SER A 786 12.97 -27.90 6.68
N THR A 787 11.82 -27.38 7.04
CA THR A 787 10.53 -27.57 6.37
C THR A 787 10.29 -26.56 5.25
N LEU A 788 10.97 -25.40 5.27
CA LEU A 788 10.88 -24.35 4.25
C LEU A 788 11.85 -24.56 3.08
N PHE A 789 13.12 -24.83 3.37
CA PHE A 789 14.18 -24.97 2.37
C PHE A 789 14.32 -26.42 1.93
N LYS A 790 13.50 -26.77 0.93
CA LYS A 790 13.43 -28.10 0.33
C LYS A 790 13.74 -28.08 -1.17
N PRO A 791 14.26 -29.17 -1.75
CA PRO A 791 14.78 -30.36 -1.06
C PRO A 791 16.10 -30.06 -0.32
N MET A 792 16.58 -31.03 0.46
CA MET A 792 17.92 -30.97 1.07
C MET A 792 18.98 -30.62 0.01
N PRO A 793 19.84 -29.61 0.23
CA PRO A 793 20.86 -29.23 -0.73
C PRO A 793 21.82 -30.38 -1.06
N GLN A 794 22.15 -30.55 -2.34
CA GLN A 794 22.97 -31.66 -2.81
C GLN A 794 24.36 -31.70 -2.16
N TRP A 795 24.91 -30.56 -1.77
CA TRP A 795 26.21 -30.47 -1.11
C TRP A 795 26.21 -30.98 0.34
N GLN A 796 25.03 -31.21 0.95
CA GLN A 796 24.92 -31.95 2.22
C GLN A 796 24.94 -33.47 2.00
N ALA A 797 25.36 -33.95 0.83
CA ALA A 797 25.58 -35.37 0.57
C ALA A 797 26.57 -35.96 1.61
N GLY A 798 26.12 -36.97 2.35
CA GLY A 798 26.87 -37.60 3.45
C GLY A 798 26.29 -37.31 4.84
N ALA A 799 25.49 -36.25 4.98
CA ALA A 799 24.62 -36.06 6.13
C ALA A 799 23.40 -37.01 6.09
N PRO A 800 22.74 -37.28 7.23
CA PRO A 800 21.49 -38.02 7.23
C PRO A 800 20.46 -37.37 6.31
N HIS A 801 19.81 -38.19 5.48
CA HIS A 801 18.79 -37.68 4.57
C HIS A 801 17.56 -37.20 5.37
N GLY A 802 17.20 -35.94 5.18
CA GLY A 802 16.01 -35.33 5.77
C GLY A 802 15.07 -34.70 4.74
N PRO A 803 13.95 -34.14 5.19
CA PRO A 803 12.94 -33.54 4.32
C PRO A 803 13.40 -32.23 3.65
N GLY A 804 14.46 -31.58 4.13
CA GLY A 804 15.01 -30.31 3.66
C GLY A 804 16.42 -30.05 4.20
N ARG A 805 16.90 -28.82 4.12
CA ARG A 805 18.24 -28.38 4.58
C ARG A 805 18.49 -28.77 6.05
N MET A 806 19.55 -29.54 6.33
CA MET A 806 19.93 -29.93 7.70
C MET A 806 20.65 -28.78 8.40
N VAL A 807 20.32 -28.48 9.65
CA VAL A 807 20.96 -27.46 10.51
C VAL A 807 21.44 -28.13 11.81
N PRO A 808 22.57 -27.72 12.41
CA PRO A 808 23.55 -26.73 11.93
C PRO A 808 24.50 -27.30 10.86
N ASP A 809 25.37 -26.45 10.31
CA ASP A 809 26.47 -26.87 9.42
C ASP A 809 27.74 -27.17 10.23
N VAL A 810 28.02 -26.38 11.26
CA VAL A 810 29.19 -26.49 12.14
C VAL A 810 28.78 -26.25 13.58
N ALA A 811 29.62 -26.59 14.55
CA ALA A 811 29.37 -26.28 15.97
C ALA A 811 30.62 -25.73 16.67
N ALA A 812 30.47 -25.22 17.89
CA ALA A 812 31.54 -24.98 18.86
C ALA A 812 30.95 -24.84 20.27
N ASN A 813 31.78 -24.58 21.27
CA ASN A 813 31.33 -24.49 22.66
C ASN A 813 30.20 -23.46 22.81
N ALA A 814 29.10 -23.87 23.40
CA ALA A 814 27.91 -23.05 23.63
C ALA A 814 27.30 -23.31 25.02
N ASP A 815 27.76 -24.30 25.78
CA ASP A 815 27.21 -24.59 27.09
C ASP A 815 27.51 -23.46 28.10
N PRO A 816 26.51 -22.77 28.66
CA PRO A 816 26.72 -21.68 29.62
C PRO A 816 27.42 -22.13 30.92
N ASN A 817 27.34 -23.42 31.27
CA ASN A 817 28.08 -23.95 32.42
C ASN A 817 29.59 -24.06 32.16
N LEU A 818 29.96 -24.09 30.89
CA LEU A 818 31.31 -24.04 30.36
C LEU A 818 31.44 -22.81 29.45
N GLY A 819 30.75 -21.71 29.76
CA GLY A 819 30.56 -20.59 28.84
C GLY A 819 31.80 -19.71 28.66
N TYR A 820 31.61 -18.53 28.07
CA TYR A 820 32.59 -17.50 27.78
C TYR A 820 32.55 -16.42 28.86
N ALA A 821 33.72 -15.95 29.31
CA ALA A 821 33.84 -14.83 30.23
C ALA A 821 33.65 -13.50 29.47
N ILE A 822 32.48 -12.86 29.54
CA ILE A 822 32.13 -11.61 28.83
C ILE A 822 31.94 -10.48 29.81
N VAL A 823 32.38 -9.27 29.45
CA VAL A 823 32.18 -8.06 30.27
C VAL A 823 30.91 -7.34 29.82
N VAL A 824 29.95 -7.15 30.72
CA VAL A 824 28.71 -6.40 30.46
C VAL A 824 28.45 -5.46 31.63
N HIS A 825 28.33 -4.17 31.35
CA HIS A 825 28.18 -3.07 32.31
C HIS A 825 29.19 -3.17 33.47
N GLY A 826 30.47 -3.37 33.14
CA GLY A 826 31.58 -3.48 34.09
C GLY A 826 31.62 -4.77 34.92
N ARG A 827 30.82 -5.80 34.56
CA ARG A 827 30.82 -7.11 35.23
C ARG A 827 31.23 -8.22 34.28
N THR A 828 32.16 -9.08 34.71
CA THR A 828 32.46 -10.33 34.01
C THR A 828 31.43 -11.39 34.37
N LEU A 829 30.69 -11.87 33.36
CA LEU A 829 29.67 -12.91 33.47
C LEU A 829 30.00 -14.07 32.54
N ALA A 830 29.41 -15.24 32.82
CA ALA A 830 29.57 -16.45 32.01
C ALA A 830 28.38 -16.60 31.06
N PHE A 831 28.64 -16.40 29.76
CA PHE A 831 27.66 -16.52 28.69
C PHE A 831 27.86 -17.82 27.90
N GLY A 832 26.79 -18.51 27.54
CA GLY A 832 26.78 -19.57 26.54
C GLY A 832 25.82 -19.21 25.41
N GLY A 833 25.20 -20.23 24.83
CA GLY A 833 24.34 -20.09 23.66
C GLY A 833 25.10 -20.27 22.35
N THR A 834 24.36 -20.70 21.33
CA THR A 834 24.84 -20.77 19.95
C THR A 834 25.21 -19.39 19.40
N SER A 835 24.73 -18.31 20.04
CA SER A 835 25.19 -16.94 19.75
C SER A 835 26.64 -16.69 20.07
N ALA A 836 27.31 -17.49 20.89
CA ALA A 836 28.76 -17.36 21.02
C ALA A 836 29.51 -17.98 19.83
N VAL A 837 28.86 -18.84 19.04
CA VAL A 837 29.51 -19.64 17.99
C VAL A 837 29.54 -18.89 16.66
N ALA A 838 28.45 -18.25 16.26
CA ALA A 838 28.41 -17.40 15.06
C ALA A 838 29.52 -16.32 15.04
N PRO A 839 29.70 -15.48 16.08
CA PRO A 839 30.76 -14.47 16.14
C PRO A 839 32.16 -15.11 16.24
N LEU A 840 32.31 -16.27 16.88
CA LEU A 840 33.59 -17.00 16.93
C LEU A 840 34.07 -17.37 15.52
N TYR A 841 33.18 -17.94 14.70
CA TYR A 841 33.49 -18.23 13.30
C TYR A 841 33.66 -16.96 12.47
N ALA A 842 32.83 -15.93 12.65
CA ALA A 842 32.97 -14.65 11.95
C ALA A 842 34.36 -14.03 12.19
N GLY A 843 34.85 -14.04 13.43
CA GLY A 843 36.18 -13.55 13.78
C GLY A 843 37.31 -14.30 13.05
N LEU A 844 37.25 -15.64 12.97
CA LEU A 844 38.22 -16.42 12.18
C LEU A 844 38.13 -16.13 10.69
N PHE A 845 36.92 -16.05 10.15
CA PHE A 845 36.73 -15.91 8.71
C PHE A 845 37.08 -14.50 8.20
N ALA A 846 36.86 -13.46 9.02
CA ALA A 846 37.39 -12.13 8.75
C ALA A 846 38.93 -12.07 8.81
N ALA A 847 39.56 -12.90 9.65
CA ALA A 847 41.01 -12.91 9.79
C ALA A 847 41.76 -13.34 8.52
N PHE A 848 41.10 -14.00 7.56
CA PHE A 848 41.71 -14.29 6.26
C PHE A 848 41.96 -13.05 5.39
N GLY A 849 41.31 -11.92 5.69
CA GLY A 849 41.59 -10.65 4.99
C GLY A 849 41.09 -10.56 3.56
N ARG A 850 40.23 -11.49 3.15
CA ARG A 850 39.69 -11.56 1.81
C ARG A 850 38.34 -12.26 1.81
N LYS A 851 37.53 -11.93 0.82
CA LYS A 851 36.29 -12.64 0.52
C LYS A 851 36.61 -14.08 0.08
N LEU A 852 36.14 -15.05 0.86
CA LEU A 852 36.39 -16.48 0.65
C LEU A 852 35.29 -17.18 -0.15
N ALA A 853 34.11 -16.56 -0.27
CA ALA A 853 33.01 -17.05 -1.10
C ALA A 853 33.02 -16.37 -2.48
N LEU A 854 32.63 -17.09 -3.55
CA LEU A 854 32.44 -16.53 -4.89
C LEU A 854 31.12 -17.01 -5.51
N ALA A 855 30.59 -16.23 -6.46
CA ALA A 855 29.28 -16.37 -7.09
C ALA A 855 29.07 -17.59 -8.02
N THR A 856 29.58 -18.77 -7.66
CA THR A 856 29.20 -20.04 -8.30
C THR A 856 28.85 -21.08 -7.22
N PRO A 857 27.91 -22.01 -7.48
CA PRO A 857 27.51 -23.03 -6.50
C PRO A 857 28.67 -23.86 -5.92
N GLU A 858 29.74 -24.06 -6.68
CA GLU A 858 30.95 -24.77 -6.26
C GLU A 858 31.89 -23.92 -5.38
N ARG A 859 31.64 -22.61 -5.28
CA ARG A 859 32.44 -21.62 -4.57
C ARG A 859 31.70 -20.92 -3.44
N LEU A 860 30.52 -21.42 -3.05
CA LEU A 860 29.91 -21.10 -1.77
C LEU A 860 30.71 -21.77 -0.64
N LEU A 861 30.73 -21.14 0.54
CA LEU A 861 31.48 -21.67 1.68
C LEU A 861 30.91 -23.00 2.19
N THR A 862 29.59 -23.13 2.30
CA THR A 862 28.94 -24.32 2.85
C THR A 862 29.33 -25.62 2.12
N PRO A 863 29.27 -25.71 0.77
CA PRO A 863 29.84 -26.86 0.04
C PRO A 863 31.31 -27.15 0.34
N GLN A 864 32.15 -26.12 0.44
CA GLN A 864 33.58 -26.29 0.73
C GLN A 864 33.80 -26.90 2.12
N LEU A 865 33.01 -26.53 3.12
CA LEU A 865 33.08 -27.12 4.45
C LEU A 865 32.67 -28.61 4.43
N TYR A 866 31.55 -28.94 3.77
CA TYR A 866 31.04 -30.30 3.69
C TYR A 866 31.95 -31.25 2.88
N LEU A 867 32.72 -30.72 1.92
CA LEU A 867 33.75 -31.47 1.21
C LEU A 867 35.00 -31.73 2.05
N ASN A 868 35.16 -31.03 3.18
CA ASN A 868 36.35 -31.07 4.02
C ASN A 868 36.04 -31.35 5.51
N PRO A 869 35.30 -32.44 5.85
CA PRO A 869 34.93 -32.75 7.23
C PRO A 869 36.14 -32.96 8.14
N ILE A 870 37.31 -33.26 7.58
CA ILE A 870 38.58 -33.38 8.32
C ILE A 870 39.01 -32.09 9.03
N CYS A 871 38.45 -30.94 8.64
CA CYS A 871 38.69 -29.64 9.28
C CYS A 871 37.94 -29.48 10.59
N PHE A 872 37.16 -30.48 11.00
CA PHE A 872 36.33 -30.45 12.19
C PHE A 872 36.62 -31.67 13.08
N THR A 873 36.42 -31.48 14.38
CA THR A 873 36.35 -32.54 15.36
C THR A 873 34.92 -33.06 15.39
N ASP A 874 34.74 -34.29 14.93
CA ASP A 874 33.44 -34.95 14.87
C ASP A 874 32.87 -35.20 16.28
N ILE A 875 31.64 -34.73 16.53
CA ILE A 875 30.98 -34.86 17.83
C ILE A 875 30.00 -36.02 17.76
N VAL A 876 30.34 -37.12 18.42
CA VAL A 876 29.64 -38.40 18.24
C VAL A 876 28.74 -38.79 19.41
N SER A 877 28.64 -37.94 20.43
CA SER A 877 27.99 -38.23 21.71
C SER A 877 27.11 -37.08 22.19
N GLY A 878 25.89 -37.42 22.58
CA GLY A 878 24.86 -36.48 23.05
C GLY A 878 23.64 -36.41 22.13
N ASP A 879 22.67 -35.59 22.52
CA ASP A 879 21.42 -35.35 21.80
C ASP A 879 20.93 -33.93 22.08
N ASN A 880 20.12 -33.36 21.19
CA ASN A 880 19.44 -32.08 21.41
C ASN A 880 17.94 -32.27 21.69
N GLY A 881 17.60 -33.33 22.44
CA GLY A 881 16.23 -33.70 22.80
C GLY A 881 15.56 -34.66 21.82
N TYR A 882 15.53 -34.34 20.51
CA TYR A 882 14.91 -35.20 19.49
C TYR A 882 15.94 -35.91 18.60
N PHE A 883 17.00 -35.22 18.19
CA PHE A 883 18.06 -35.81 17.36
C PHE A 883 19.28 -36.19 18.20
N ARG A 884 20.07 -37.14 17.69
CA ARG A 884 21.29 -37.62 18.35
C ARG A 884 22.51 -37.38 17.47
N ALA A 885 23.63 -37.03 18.12
CA ALA A 885 24.94 -37.02 17.50
C ALA A 885 25.36 -38.44 17.07
N ARG A 886 26.22 -38.51 16.05
CA ARG A 886 26.70 -39.77 15.47
C ARG A 886 27.99 -39.53 14.70
N ILE A 887 28.61 -40.60 14.20
CA ILE A 887 29.78 -40.46 13.33
C ILE A 887 29.38 -39.74 12.03
N GLY A 888 30.12 -38.69 11.68
CA GLY A 888 29.90 -37.84 10.53
C GLY A 888 28.81 -36.78 10.76
N PRO A 889 28.43 -36.03 9.70
CA PRO A 889 27.53 -34.89 9.88
C PRO A 889 26.20 -35.30 10.53
N ASP A 890 25.71 -34.49 11.45
CA ASP A 890 24.48 -34.77 12.20
C ASP A 890 23.65 -33.50 12.50
N PRO A 891 22.34 -33.63 12.79
CA PRO A 891 21.45 -32.50 13.05
C PRO A 891 21.53 -31.95 14.48
N CYS A 892 22.60 -32.24 15.23
CA CYS A 892 22.91 -31.59 16.51
C CYS A 892 24.10 -30.63 16.37
N THR A 893 25.16 -31.12 15.72
CA THR A 893 26.48 -30.46 15.70
C THR A 893 27.05 -30.27 14.30
N GLY A 894 26.31 -30.64 13.25
CA GLY A 894 26.74 -30.47 11.87
C GLY A 894 28.01 -31.27 11.61
N LEU A 895 29.02 -30.65 11.01
CA LEU A 895 30.35 -31.23 10.79
C LEU A 895 31.19 -31.36 12.08
N GLY A 896 30.77 -30.74 13.19
CA GLY A 896 31.49 -30.72 14.46
C GLY A 896 32.21 -29.41 14.77
N SER A 897 33.13 -29.45 15.74
CA SER A 897 33.85 -28.26 16.23
C SER A 897 35.10 -27.94 15.40
N PRO A 898 35.51 -26.66 15.27
CA PRO A 898 36.54 -26.30 14.29
C PRO A 898 37.94 -26.78 14.70
N ILE A 899 38.74 -27.17 13.72
CA ILE A 899 40.19 -27.29 13.84
C ILE A 899 40.80 -26.13 13.04
N GLY A 900 41.08 -25.03 13.72
CA GLY A 900 41.40 -23.74 13.12
C GLY A 900 42.56 -23.79 12.12
N GLU A 901 43.65 -24.49 12.44
CA GLU A 901 44.81 -24.65 11.55
C GLU A 901 44.46 -25.39 10.25
N LYS A 902 43.52 -26.34 10.28
CA LYS A 902 43.08 -27.05 9.08
C LYS A 902 42.16 -26.18 8.22
N LEU A 903 41.27 -25.41 8.84
CA LEU A 903 40.50 -24.37 8.14
C LEU A 903 41.43 -23.33 7.52
N ALA A 904 42.47 -22.92 8.24
CA ALA A 904 43.50 -22.02 7.74
C ALA A 904 44.28 -22.62 6.56
N ALA A 905 44.62 -23.91 6.61
CA ALA A 905 45.26 -24.59 5.48
C ALA A 905 44.33 -24.68 4.26
N LEU A 906 43.04 -24.96 4.47
CA LEU A 906 42.02 -25.06 3.41
C LEU A 906 41.82 -23.72 2.70
N PHE A 907 41.71 -22.62 3.46
CA PHE A 907 41.39 -21.30 2.91
C PHE A 907 42.60 -20.35 2.79
N GLY A 908 43.79 -20.75 3.24
CA GLY A 908 45.00 -19.92 3.26
C GLY A 908 45.99 -20.14 2.10
N ALA A 909 45.82 -21.17 1.28
CA ALA A 909 46.67 -21.38 0.10
C ALA A 909 46.30 -20.40 -1.04
N ALA A 910 47.15 -19.42 -1.31
CA ALA A 910 47.02 -18.57 -2.49
C ALA A 910 47.30 -19.37 -3.78
N PRO A 911 46.54 -19.19 -4.88
CA PRO A 911 47.03 -19.60 -6.19
C PRO A 911 48.21 -18.69 -6.56
N ALA A 912 49.36 -19.29 -6.91
CA ALA A 912 50.53 -18.56 -7.37
C ALA A 912 50.16 -17.63 -8.55
N PRO A 913 50.60 -16.35 -8.56
CA PRO A 913 50.43 -15.52 -9.73
C PRO A 913 51.28 -16.09 -10.88
N ALA A 914 50.65 -16.35 -12.01
CA ALA A 914 51.34 -16.73 -13.24
C ALA A 914 52.24 -15.57 -13.67
N SER A 915 53.55 -15.72 -13.49
CA SER A 915 54.54 -14.86 -14.12
C SER A 915 54.52 -15.12 -15.63
N VAL A 916 53.92 -14.21 -16.39
CA VAL A 916 54.19 -14.13 -17.83
C VAL A 916 55.00 -12.86 -18.05
N THR A 917 56.29 -13.08 -18.23
CA THR A 917 57.28 -12.15 -18.75
C THR A 917 56.88 -11.66 -20.15
N GLU A 918 56.81 -10.34 -20.33
CA GLU A 918 56.91 -9.73 -21.66
C GLU A 918 58.37 -9.71 -22.13
N GLY A 919 58.56 -10.05 -23.42
CA GLY A 919 59.71 -9.59 -24.21
C GLY A 919 60.72 -10.68 -24.62
N GLU A 920 60.56 -11.24 -25.83
CA GLU A 920 61.43 -10.93 -26.97
C GLU A 920 60.98 -11.64 -28.26
N ALA A 921 61.06 -10.91 -29.37
CA ALA A 921 60.63 -11.30 -30.70
C ALA A 921 61.69 -12.12 -31.45
N SER A 922 61.28 -12.99 -32.39
CA SER A 922 61.87 -13.07 -33.74
C SER A 922 61.29 -14.19 -34.65
N VAL A 923 61.07 -13.83 -35.93
CA VAL A 923 61.23 -14.61 -37.19
C VAL A 923 60.21 -15.74 -37.46
N VAL A 924 59.16 -15.56 -38.30
CA VAL A 924 59.05 -15.57 -39.80
C VAL A 924 58.71 -16.95 -40.42
N GLU A 925 57.66 -16.91 -41.29
CA GLU A 925 57.27 -17.85 -42.38
C GLU A 925 56.74 -19.26 -42.03
N THR A 926 55.79 -19.90 -42.73
CA THR A 926 55.31 -19.77 -44.14
C THR A 926 53.92 -20.43 -44.31
N THR A 927 53.18 -19.94 -45.32
CA THR A 927 52.28 -20.64 -46.28
C THR A 927 50.91 -21.26 -45.89
N ARG A 928 49.88 -20.64 -46.50
CA ARG A 928 48.57 -21.13 -47.01
C ARG A 928 48.63 -22.46 -47.80
N PRO A 929 47.49 -23.16 -48.13
CA PRO A 929 46.22 -22.56 -48.62
C PRO A 929 44.86 -23.24 -48.28
N ARG A 930 43.78 -22.44 -48.42
CA ARG A 930 42.40 -22.88 -48.71
C ARG A 930 42.26 -23.18 -50.22
N PRO A 931 41.23 -23.93 -50.69
CA PRO A 931 39.93 -23.33 -51.02
C PRO A 931 38.74 -24.27 -50.70
N GLY A 932 37.55 -23.76 -50.38
CA GLY A 932 36.59 -23.41 -51.42
C GLY A 932 35.21 -23.04 -50.84
N ARG A 933 34.62 -21.99 -51.42
CA ARG A 933 33.23 -21.56 -51.26
C ARG A 933 32.33 -22.36 -52.19
N ALA A 934 31.06 -22.61 -51.82
CA ALA A 934 29.89 -21.94 -52.41
C ALA A 934 28.55 -22.70 -52.21
N ARG A 935 27.55 -21.91 -51.77
CA ARG A 935 26.14 -21.86 -52.21
C ARG A 935 25.17 -23.04 -51.96
N GLY A 936 24.13 -22.73 -51.19
CA GLY A 936 22.74 -22.67 -51.72
C GLY A 936 21.75 -23.74 -51.22
N PRO A 937 20.43 -23.43 -51.16
CA PRO A 937 19.48 -23.99 -50.17
C PRO A 937 18.38 -24.89 -50.76
N HIS A 938 17.46 -25.32 -49.88
CA HIS A 938 16.14 -25.98 -50.09
C HIS A 938 16.11 -27.50 -50.36
N ARG A 939 15.41 -28.29 -49.53
CA ARG A 939 13.96 -28.58 -49.58
C ARG A 939 13.56 -29.64 -48.52
N ALA A 940 12.30 -29.55 -48.07
CA ALA A 940 11.53 -30.55 -47.30
C ALA A 940 11.37 -31.88 -48.08
N ALA A 941 10.87 -33.03 -47.61
CA ALA A 941 9.89 -33.46 -46.59
C ALA A 941 9.98 -35.02 -46.52
N PRO A 942 8.96 -35.81 -46.13
CA PRO A 942 8.16 -35.86 -44.89
C PRO A 942 8.21 -37.26 -44.21
N ARG A 943 7.82 -37.33 -42.93
CA ARG A 943 6.81 -38.26 -42.39
C ARG A 943 6.38 -37.81 -41.01
#